data_AF-T2K0X5-F1
#
_entry.id   AF-T2K0X5-F1
#
_cell.length_a   1.000
_cell.length_b   1.000
_cell.length_c   1.000
_cell.angle_alpha   90.00
_cell.angle_beta   90.00
_cell.angle_gamma   90.00
#
_symmetry.space_group_name_H-M   'P 1'
#
loop_
_entity.id
_entity.type
_entity.pdbx_description
1 polymer ?
#
loop_
_entity_poly.entity_id
_entity_poly.type
_entity_poly.pdbx_seq_one_letter_code
_entity_poly.pdbx_strand_id
1 'polypeptide(L)'
;MLSPATAAMYVAKSHLEMMESFVAAPQVHYSALKNPAMMGGPFINHDVSRVGEIKELLERTKKQQIQLINLAQAIDKLEQILAEEATGYSLEPLYEKVPDQLKGYVELVYDSSNNPSIRFIERLLYHSPYYNHQNQSLALSLENPDRRSFVLSTPRLPSVQNLHINLPFKAKEIDELLAMRHTAQPYAKIKDILPIKPEQEVIFSSLFTEKIPKITPKYQGDGVRIRYFGHACVLIETEDISILCDPLISNENPTGIPRYSYADLPPKIDYALITHNHQDHVMLETLLQIRHKIGTVLVPKNNKGLLIDPSLKLALEYIGFSNVKEIDELENVDIPGGQIIGLPFLGEHGDLNIAAKTAYLIQVQGRSILCAADSNNIEPRLYDHLHNLFGNLDILFIGMECDGAPYTWAYKPLLTKPTARKMDQTRRLDGSNAQKAIKLVERFSPKQVYVYAMGQEPWLKYITSLNYTEKSRPIIESNQLVQYCHNHNIISERLFGRQEIFLHSTISTQHSGNDPVNSLEKMTTEQFPTSPLLMDTEQESTPEKSINEFLTELDNLDIKLLLEGDRLRCNAPKGVLTSDIKEELKTRKPEIIAFLTPIKTQANLDAEAVLDSTIVPQTPVKIVPEPTNIFLTGATGFLGNALLYDLLQQTSATIYCLVRDESPEIAQEKLYNSLKLHYGWDDSFAPRIIPVLGDLSKPLLGLSQQQFQQIAKETDVIYHNGAWVNHTSPYSRLKSTNVLGTQEVLRLACEKTTKPVHFISTISVFNPSDLSQKRVIKESDELDPQEVPLGGYAQSKWVAEKLVTMAGERGLPVSIYRVGPISGHSNTGLFNPHDFLYKLIIGYVHLGSAPEGEMLLDILPVDYVGHVIVHLSKQGKSLDKAFHLIHSQPVSSHILFEELEEMGYKVQRIAYEQWYSQLLEVAKNSPDHPLYPLVPLFSPARSDDASAKSFNLKFDCYNTLQGLINSGIDCPPINRQLLKTYISYLFENGLLKPLNND
;
A
#
# COMPACT_ATOMS: atom_id res chain seq x y z
N MET A 1 17.90 -12.27 -15.56
CA MET A 1 19.09 -11.85 -16.34
C MET A 1 20.01 -12.99 -16.81
N LEU A 2 20.06 -14.16 -16.15
CA LEU A 2 20.87 -15.29 -16.64
C LEU A 2 20.13 -16.13 -17.69
N SER A 3 18.85 -16.42 -17.47
CA SER A 3 18.00 -17.09 -18.47
C SER A 3 17.82 -16.18 -19.69
N PRO A 4 18.10 -16.66 -20.92
CA PRO A 4 18.08 -15.83 -22.13
C PRO A 4 16.74 -15.14 -22.40
N ALA A 5 15.62 -15.84 -22.20
CA ALA A 5 14.29 -15.27 -22.39
C ALA A 5 14.02 -14.12 -21.40
N THR A 6 14.30 -14.33 -20.11
CA THR A 6 14.16 -13.24 -19.12
C THR A 6 15.14 -12.10 -19.37
N ALA A 7 16.39 -12.41 -19.75
CA ALA A 7 17.41 -11.41 -20.06
C ALA A 7 16.97 -10.51 -21.22
N ALA A 8 16.40 -11.09 -22.27
CA ALA A 8 15.83 -10.35 -23.39
C ALA A 8 14.77 -9.33 -22.92
N MET A 9 13.84 -9.78 -22.10
CA MET A 9 12.74 -8.94 -21.60
C MET A 9 13.24 -7.78 -20.71
N TYR A 10 14.15 -8.03 -19.76
CA TYR A 10 14.71 -6.96 -18.93
C TYR A 10 15.62 -6.00 -19.70
N VAL A 11 16.43 -6.49 -20.64
CA VAL A 11 17.24 -5.62 -21.50
C VAL A 11 16.33 -4.68 -22.28
N ALA A 12 15.31 -5.23 -22.96
CA ALA A 12 14.44 -4.47 -23.83
C ALA A 12 13.49 -3.53 -23.08
N LYS A 13 12.83 -4.00 -22.01
CA LYS A 13 11.72 -3.32 -21.33
C LYS A 13 12.07 -2.69 -19.98
N SER A 14 13.35 -2.67 -19.61
CA SER A 14 13.81 -2.03 -18.37
C SER A 14 15.11 -1.28 -18.58
N HIS A 15 16.20 -1.97 -18.93
CA HIS A 15 17.52 -1.35 -18.98
C HIS A 15 17.62 -0.27 -20.07
N LEU A 16 17.15 -0.57 -21.29
CA LEU A 16 17.16 0.41 -22.38
C LEU A 16 16.26 1.61 -22.06
N GLU A 17 15.03 1.39 -21.60
CA GLU A 17 14.10 2.46 -21.23
C GLU A 17 14.66 3.37 -20.12
N MET A 18 15.29 2.79 -19.08
CA MET A 18 15.92 3.57 -18.01
C MET A 18 17.10 4.40 -18.51
N MET A 19 17.96 3.83 -19.36
CA MET A 19 19.08 4.57 -19.95
C MET A 19 18.59 5.67 -20.89
N GLU A 20 17.56 5.43 -21.69
CA GLU A 20 16.93 6.44 -22.55
C GLU A 20 16.33 7.59 -21.72
N SER A 21 15.61 7.26 -20.65
CA SER A 21 15.07 8.24 -19.70
C SER A 21 16.18 9.09 -19.08
N PHE A 22 17.28 8.48 -18.62
CA PHE A 22 18.40 9.22 -18.02
C PHE A 22 19.13 10.10 -19.04
N VAL A 23 19.35 9.62 -20.27
CA VAL A 23 19.99 10.43 -21.31
C VAL A 23 19.11 11.62 -21.70
N ALA A 24 17.79 11.45 -21.72
CA ALA A 24 16.85 12.52 -22.03
C ALA A 24 16.72 13.55 -20.89
N ALA A 25 16.70 13.10 -19.63
CA ALA A 25 16.40 13.93 -18.47
C ALA A 25 17.22 13.54 -17.22
N PRO A 26 18.56 13.68 -17.24
CA PRO A 26 19.43 13.20 -16.15
C PRO A 26 19.18 13.91 -14.82
N GLN A 27 18.76 15.18 -14.88
CA GLN A 27 18.44 15.97 -13.70
C GLN A 27 17.21 15.43 -12.94
N VAL A 28 16.26 14.78 -13.63
CA VAL A 28 15.08 14.15 -13.01
C VAL A 28 15.51 12.96 -12.18
N HIS A 29 16.39 12.11 -12.72
CA HIS A 29 16.94 10.96 -11.99
C HIS A 29 17.73 11.40 -10.77
N TYR A 30 18.63 12.38 -10.93
CA TYR A 30 19.40 12.94 -9.82
C TYR A 30 18.50 13.55 -8.74
N SER A 31 17.46 14.30 -9.13
CA SER A 31 16.54 14.95 -8.18
C SER A 31 15.63 13.94 -7.48
N ALA A 32 15.15 12.90 -8.19
CA ALA A 32 14.34 11.84 -7.61
C ALA A 32 15.10 11.11 -6.50
N LEU A 33 16.37 10.79 -6.72
CA LEU A 33 17.21 10.08 -5.74
C LEU A 33 17.56 10.90 -4.49
N LYS A 34 17.30 12.21 -4.46
CA LYS A 34 17.37 13.00 -3.22
C LYS A 34 16.22 12.70 -2.26
N ASN A 35 15.11 12.16 -2.76
CA ASN A 35 14.00 11.71 -1.93
C ASN A 35 14.24 10.24 -1.53
N PRO A 36 14.40 9.93 -0.24
CA PRO A 36 14.57 8.56 0.23
C PRO A 36 13.45 7.61 -0.21
N ALA A 37 12.22 8.11 -0.36
CA ALA A 37 11.07 7.31 -0.80
C ALA A 37 11.14 6.86 -2.27
N MET A 38 12.03 7.47 -3.07
CA MET A 38 12.24 7.14 -4.48
C MET A 38 13.44 6.21 -4.69
N MET A 39 14.22 5.93 -3.62
CA MET A 39 15.29 4.93 -3.68
C MET A 39 14.69 3.55 -3.97
N GLY A 40 15.37 2.76 -4.80
CA GLY A 40 14.85 1.49 -5.31
C GLY A 40 13.92 1.63 -6.53
N GLY A 41 13.56 2.85 -6.93
CA GLY A 41 12.82 3.12 -8.17
C GLY A 41 13.67 3.00 -9.44
N PRO A 42 13.08 3.22 -10.63
CA PRO A 42 13.75 3.11 -11.93
C PRO A 42 14.65 4.33 -12.24
N PHE A 43 15.47 4.74 -11.27
CA PHE A 43 16.34 5.91 -11.36
C PHE A 43 17.81 5.49 -11.35
N ILE A 44 18.53 5.78 -12.43
CA ILE A 44 19.99 5.65 -12.51
C ILE A 44 20.67 6.61 -11.51
N ASN A 45 21.47 6.04 -10.59
CA ASN A 45 22.22 6.78 -9.59
C ASN A 45 23.65 7.08 -10.04
N HIS A 46 23.76 8.00 -11.01
CA HIS A 46 25.02 8.63 -11.44
C HIS A 46 24.85 10.15 -11.53
N ASP A 47 25.96 10.86 -11.39
CA ASP A 47 26.00 12.31 -11.59
C ASP A 47 25.71 12.68 -13.06
N VAL A 48 25.13 13.87 -13.27
CA VAL A 48 24.76 14.40 -14.59
C VAL A 48 25.98 14.52 -15.52
N SER A 49 27.18 14.71 -14.99
CA SER A 49 28.43 14.73 -15.77
C SER A 49 28.69 13.41 -16.52
N ARG A 50 28.12 12.28 -16.08
CA ARG A 50 28.33 10.94 -16.67
C ARG A 50 27.33 10.56 -17.76
N VAL A 51 26.47 11.49 -18.19
CA VAL A 51 25.47 11.25 -19.26
C VAL A 51 26.10 10.76 -20.55
N GLY A 52 27.29 11.27 -20.91
CA GLY A 52 28.02 10.80 -22.10
C GLY A 52 28.32 9.30 -22.06
N GLU A 53 28.81 8.80 -20.92
CA GLU A 53 29.12 7.37 -20.73
C GLU A 53 27.86 6.49 -20.78
N ILE A 54 26.75 6.95 -20.20
CA ILE A 54 25.47 6.24 -20.26
C ILE A 54 24.91 6.22 -21.68
N LYS A 55 25.06 7.31 -22.44
CA LYS A 55 24.67 7.36 -23.85
C LYS A 55 25.49 6.39 -24.70
N GLU A 56 26.81 6.32 -24.48
CA GLU A 56 27.66 5.33 -25.14
C GLU A 56 27.27 3.89 -24.77
N LEU A 57 26.98 3.64 -23.48
CA LEU A 57 26.50 2.34 -23.02
C LEU A 57 25.16 1.96 -23.68
N LEU A 58 24.22 2.91 -23.80
CA LEU A 58 22.94 2.72 -24.46
C LEU A 58 23.12 2.29 -25.91
N GLU A 59 23.88 3.05 -26.70
CA GLU A 59 24.13 2.75 -28.12
C GLU A 59 24.88 1.43 -28.31
N ARG A 60 25.87 1.17 -27.44
CA ARG A 60 26.59 -0.10 -27.43
C ARG A 60 25.64 -1.27 -27.11
N THR A 61 24.74 -1.11 -26.14
CA THR A 61 23.78 -2.13 -25.75
C THR A 61 22.81 -2.43 -26.89
N LYS A 62 22.26 -1.39 -27.56
CA LYS A 62 21.41 -1.55 -28.75
C LYS A 62 22.09 -2.35 -29.86
N LYS A 63 23.38 -2.08 -30.10
CA LYS A 63 24.16 -2.77 -31.13
C LYS A 63 24.54 -4.21 -30.73
N GLN A 64 25.07 -4.40 -29.53
CA GLN A 64 25.63 -5.68 -29.08
C GLN A 64 24.57 -6.67 -28.62
N GLN A 65 23.44 -6.19 -28.10
CA GLN A 65 22.32 -7.01 -27.61
C GLN A 65 21.15 -7.10 -28.60
N ILE A 66 21.36 -6.78 -29.88
CA ILE A 66 20.26 -6.76 -30.87
C ILE A 66 19.52 -8.11 -30.95
N GLN A 67 20.21 -9.23 -30.77
CA GLN A 67 19.60 -10.56 -30.75
C GLN A 67 18.63 -10.73 -29.58
N LEU A 68 18.96 -10.22 -28.39
CA LEU A 68 18.07 -10.23 -27.23
C LEU A 68 16.88 -9.29 -27.43
N ILE A 69 17.10 -8.12 -28.02
CA ILE A 69 16.02 -7.16 -28.33
C ILE A 69 15.03 -7.79 -29.30
N ASN A 70 15.52 -8.44 -30.36
CA ASN A 70 14.70 -9.16 -31.33
C ASN A 70 13.97 -10.35 -30.69
N LEU A 71 14.60 -11.06 -29.74
CA LEU A 71 13.96 -12.13 -28.99
C LEU A 71 12.79 -11.61 -28.15
N ALA A 72 12.95 -10.49 -27.45
CA ALA A 72 11.87 -9.88 -26.66
C ALA A 72 10.67 -9.49 -27.55
N GLN A 73 10.94 -8.88 -28.72
CA GLN A 73 9.91 -8.55 -29.70
C GLN A 73 9.20 -9.79 -30.25
N ALA A 74 9.94 -10.88 -30.48
CA ALA A 74 9.38 -12.15 -30.91
C ALA A 74 8.47 -12.78 -29.84
N ILE A 75 8.83 -12.68 -28.56
CA ILE A 75 8.00 -13.13 -27.44
C ILE A 75 6.68 -12.34 -27.41
N ASP A 76 6.74 -11.01 -27.46
CA ASP A 76 5.54 -10.17 -27.49
C ASP A 76 4.64 -10.48 -28.69
N LYS A 77 5.24 -10.67 -29.86
CA LYS A 77 4.51 -11.00 -31.09
C LYS A 77 3.83 -12.38 -31.00
N LEU A 78 4.49 -13.37 -30.43
CA LEU A 78 3.91 -14.70 -30.30
C LEU A 78 2.76 -14.72 -29.29
N GLU A 79 2.90 -14.02 -28.17
CA GLU A 79 1.81 -13.81 -27.21
C GLU A 79 0.60 -13.12 -27.86
N GLN A 80 0.82 -12.14 -28.74
CA GLN A 80 -0.24 -11.50 -29.51
C GLN A 80 -0.94 -12.48 -30.47
N ILE A 81 -0.18 -13.26 -31.24
CA ILE A 81 -0.73 -14.29 -32.16
C ILE A 81 -1.60 -15.28 -31.38
N LEU A 82 -1.10 -15.76 -30.24
CA LEU A 82 -1.85 -16.67 -29.38
C LEU A 82 -3.15 -16.02 -28.87
N ALA A 83 -3.10 -14.78 -28.40
CA ALA A 83 -4.28 -14.08 -27.89
C ALA A 83 -5.36 -13.84 -28.97
N GLU A 84 -4.96 -13.66 -30.23
CA GLU A 84 -5.87 -13.34 -31.34
C GLU A 84 -6.42 -14.59 -32.04
N GLU A 85 -5.60 -15.65 -32.17
CA GLU A 85 -5.92 -16.78 -33.04
C GLU A 85 -6.20 -18.10 -32.31
N ALA A 86 -5.69 -18.26 -31.08
CA ALA A 86 -5.81 -19.50 -30.34
C ALA A 86 -7.18 -19.63 -29.66
N THR A 87 -8.18 -20.08 -30.43
CA THR A 87 -9.61 -20.09 -30.06
C THR A 87 -10.12 -21.39 -29.40
N GLY A 88 -9.21 -22.24 -28.89
CA GLY A 88 -9.51 -23.52 -28.24
C GLY A 88 -9.40 -24.75 -29.17
N TYR A 89 -9.16 -24.53 -30.46
CA TYR A 89 -8.84 -25.59 -31.42
C TYR A 89 -7.34 -25.91 -31.44
N SER A 90 -6.92 -26.89 -32.24
CA SER A 90 -5.50 -27.27 -32.36
C SER A 90 -4.58 -26.07 -32.59
N LEU A 91 -3.49 -25.98 -31.83
CA LEU A 91 -2.43 -24.97 -31.98
C LEU A 91 -1.44 -25.30 -33.11
N GLU A 92 -1.52 -26.51 -33.70
CA GLU A 92 -0.58 -26.97 -34.73
C GLU A 92 -0.41 -25.98 -35.90
N PRO A 93 -1.47 -25.40 -36.49
CA PRO A 93 -1.31 -24.44 -37.59
C PRO A 93 -0.55 -23.16 -37.18
N LEU A 94 -0.57 -22.80 -35.90
CA LEU A 94 0.11 -21.59 -35.41
C LEU A 94 1.64 -21.76 -35.37
N TYR A 95 2.17 -22.98 -35.43
CA TYR A 95 3.62 -23.21 -35.53
C TYR A 95 4.23 -22.62 -36.81
N GLU A 96 3.46 -22.49 -37.89
CA GLU A 96 3.91 -21.80 -39.11
C GLU A 96 4.08 -20.29 -38.88
N LYS A 97 3.35 -19.72 -37.92
CA LYS A 97 3.32 -18.29 -37.57
C LYS A 97 4.27 -17.92 -36.44
N VAL A 98 4.86 -18.90 -35.75
CA VAL A 98 5.86 -18.67 -34.70
C VAL A 98 7.01 -17.84 -35.30
N PRO A 99 7.39 -16.70 -34.67
CA PRO A 99 8.49 -15.88 -35.15
C PRO A 99 9.80 -16.67 -35.27
N ASP A 100 10.63 -16.38 -36.27
CA ASP A 100 11.87 -17.12 -36.56
C ASP A 100 12.79 -17.25 -35.34
N GLN A 101 12.84 -16.22 -34.50
CA GLN A 101 13.66 -16.19 -33.28
C GLN A 101 13.23 -17.24 -32.23
N LEU A 102 11.97 -17.68 -32.27
CA LEU A 102 11.40 -18.65 -31.33
C LEU A 102 11.17 -20.03 -31.96
N LYS A 103 11.34 -20.16 -33.28
CA LYS A 103 11.07 -21.40 -34.01
C LYS A 103 12.00 -22.52 -33.53
N GLY A 104 11.41 -23.59 -33.01
CA GLY A 104 12.15 -24.72 -32.43
C GLY A 104 12.62 -24.52 -30.97
N TYR A 105 12.33 -23.37 -30.35
CA TYR A 105 12.65 -23.09 -28.94
C TYR A 105 11.44 -23.10 -28.01
N VAL A 106 10.24 -23.23 -28.56
CA VAL A 106 8.97 -23.14 -27.82
C VAL A 106 8.03 -24.27 -28.19
N GLU A 107 7.15 -24.59 -27.25
CA GLU A 107 5.94 -25.36 -27.45
C GLU A 107 4.74 -24.45 -27.15
N LEU A 108 3.73 -24.49 -28.02
CA LEU A 108 2.46 -23.80 -27.82
C LEU A 108 1.52 -24.72 -27.06
N VAL A 109 0.95 -24.24 -25.95
CA VAL A 109 0.11 -25.05 -25.04
C VAL A 109 -1.18 -24.34 -24.66
N TYR A 110 -2.19 -25.10 -24.26
CA TYR A 110 -3.35 -24.60 -23.52
C TYR A 110 -3.27 -25.03 -22.05
N ASP A 111 -3.78 -24.19 -21.16
CA ASP A 111 -4.14 -24.61 -19.80
C ASP A 111 -5.49 -25.35 -19.77
N SER A 112 -5.91 -25.82 -18.59
CA SER A 112 -7.19 -26.52 -18.41
C SER A 112 -8.44 -25.68 -18.71
N SER A 113 -8.28 -24.36 -18.82
CA SER A 113 -9.34 -23.40 -19.13
C SER A 113 -9.28 -22.95 -20.60
N ASN A 114 -8.47 -23.61 -21.43
CA ASN A 114 -8.20 -23.25 -22.83
C ASN A 114 -7.57 -21.86 -23.01
N ASN A 115 -6.82 -21.36 -22.02
CA ASN A 115 -5.99 -20.16 -22.24
C ASN A 115 -4.66 -20.58 -22.89
N PRO A 116 -4.28 -19.96 -24.02
CA PRO A 116 -3.05 -20.29 -24.71
C PRO A 116 -1.84 -19.73 -23.96
N SER A 117 -0.70 -20.41 -24.06
CA SER A 117 0.57 -19.96 -23.48
C SER A 117 1.78 -20.51 -24.26
N ILE A 118 2.95 -19.90 -24.01
CA ILE A 118 4.24 -20.31 -24.54
C ILE A 118 4.99 -21.09 -23.46
N ARG A 119 5.37 -22.34 -23.76
CA ARG A 119 6.35 -23.07 -22.95
C ARG A 119 7.72 -23.03 -23.63
N PHE A 120 8.70 -22.42 -22.96
CA PHE A 120 10.08 -22.35 -23.45
C PHE A 120 10.84 -23.65 -23.20
N ILE A 121 11.61 -24.09 -24.21
CA ILE A 121 12.59 -25.16 -24.06
C ILE A 121 13.89 -24.55 -23.53
N GLU A 122 13.93 -24.26 -22.22
CA GLU A 122 14.95 -23.42 -21.58
C GLU A 122 16.39 -23.83 -21.90
N ARG A 123 16.70 -25.14 -21.84
CA ARG A 123 18.06 -25.63 -22.11
C ARG A 123 18.49 -25.36 -23.56
N LEU A 124 17.58 -25.41 -24.53
CA LEU A 124 17.90 -25.03 -25.91
C LEU A 124 18.19 -23.54 -26.02
N LEU A 125 17.46 -22.68 -25.29
CA LEU A 125 17.76 -21.25 -25.25
C LEU A 125 19.16 -20.97 -24.68
N TYR A 126 19.59 -21.69 -23.65
CA TYR A 126 20.97 -21.58 -23.14
C TYR A 126 22.04 -22.04 -24.14
N HIS A 127 21.70 -22.94 -25.07
CA HIS A 127 22.59 -23.35 -26.18
C HIS A 127 22.46 -22.47 -27.44
N SER A 128 21.51 -21.53 -27.44
CA SER A 128 21.25 -20.65 -28.58
C SER A 128 22.20 -19.44 -28.57
N PRO A 129 22.26 -18.67 -29.68
CA PRO A 129 22.99 -17.39 -29.72
C PRO A 129 22.48 -16.34 -28.73
N TYR A 130 21.29 -16.52 -28.15
CA TYR A 130 20.72 -15.60 -27.16
C TYR A 130 21.46 -15.65 -25.81
N TYR A 131 22.10 -16.77 -25.48
CA TYR A 131 22.95 -16.88 -24.29
C TYR A 131 24.40 -16.55 -24.63
N ASN A 132 24.73 -15.26 -24.58
CA ASN A 132 26.08 -14.80 -24.91
C ASN A 132 26.91 -14.48 -23.66
N HIS A 133 27.86 -15.38 -23.36
CA HIS A 133 28.82 -15.25 -22.26
C HIS A 133 29.73 -14.01 -22.35
N GLN A 134 29.95 -13.45 -23.55
CA GLN A 134 30.80 -12.26 -23.72
C GLN A 134 30.20 -11.00 -23.10
N ASN A 135 28.91 -11.04 -22.75
CA ASN A 135 28.20 -9.96 -22.08
C ASN A 135 28.31 -10.02 -20.55
N GLN A 136 28.94 -11.07 -20.01
CA GLN A 136 29.18 -11.21 -18.59
C GLN A 136 30.50 -10.53 -18.23
N SER A 137 30.52 -9.84 -17.10
CA SER A 137 31.71 -9.17 -16.58
C SER A 137 31.64 -9.06 -15.06
N LEU A 138 32.80 -8.90 -14.45
CA LEU A 138 32.96 -8.62 -13.03
C LEU A 138 33.46 -7.19 -12.85
N ALA A 139 33.01 -6.54 -11.78
CA ALA A 139 33.59 -5.29 -11.31
C ALA A 139 34.21 -5.53 -9.94
N LEU A 140 35.54 -5.50 -9.87
CA LEU A 140 36.29 -5.55 -8.61
C LEU A 140 36.45 -4.12 -8.11
N SER A 141 36.15 -3.87 -6.84
CA SER A 141 36.04 -2.52 -6.30
C SER A 141 36.83 -2.37 -5.00
N LEU A 142 37.50 -1.23 -4.85
CA LEU A 142 38.07 -0.74 -3.59
C LEU A 142 37.11 0.15 -2.81
N GLU A 143 35.93 0.44 -3.36
CA GLU A 143 34.93 1.28 -2.71
C GLU A 143 34.37 0.60 -1.46
N ASN A 144 33.81 1.41 -0.55
CA ASN A 144 33.16 0.87 0.64
C ASN A 144 31.92 0.03 0.23
N PRO A 145 31.88 -1.28 0.55
CA PRO A 145 30.82 -2.18 0.12
C PRO A 145 29.44 -1.84 0.73
N ASP A 146 29.41 -1.12 1.85
CA ASP A 146 28.18 -0.68 2.53
C ASP A 146 27.62 0.62 1.89
N ARG A 147 28.34 1.27 0.97
CA ARG A 147 27.95 2.54 0.32
C ARG A 147 27.80 2.40 -1.20
N ARG A 148 27.05 1.39 -1.62
CA ARG A 148 26.80 1.12 -3.05
C ARG A 148 25.46 1.64 -3.50
N SER A 149 25.43 2.19 -4.72
CA SER A 149 24.18 2.57 -5.40
C SER A 149 23.30 1.36 -5.66
N PHE A 150 21.98 1.59 -5.63
CA PHE A 150 20.97 0.58 -5.94
C PHE A 150 21.23 -0.12 -7.28
N VAL A 151 21.39 -1.44 -7.25
CA VAL A 151 21.99 -2.20 -8.35
C VAL A 151 21.05 -2.47 -9.52
N LEU A 152 19.74 -2.56 -9.29
CA LEU A 152 18.80 -2.95 -10.33
C LEU A 152 18.50 -1.82 -11.32
N SER A 153 18.70 -0.56 -10.92
CA SER A 153 18.48 0.61 -11.78
C SER A 153 19.76 1.28 -12.27
N THR A 154 20.93 0.95 -11.71
CA THR A 154 22.16 1.72 -11.92
C THR A 154 23.24 0.90 -12.64
N PRO A 155 23.59 1.24 -13.89
CA PRO A 155 24.67 0.59 -14.61
C PRO A 155 26.02 0.70 -13.88
N ARG A 156 26.81 -0.36 -13.94
CA ARG A 156 28.19 -0.37 -13.42
C ARG A 156 29.13 0.18 -14.50
N LEU A 157 29.60 1.39 -14.27
CA LEU A 157 30.53 2.08 -15.15
C LEU A 157 31.95 2.04 -14.57
N PRO A 158 32.98 2.01 -15.42
CA PRO A 158 34.37 2.10 -14.97
C PRO A 158 34.60 3.34 -14.08
N SER A 159 35.52 3.22 -13.12
CA SER A 159 35.98 4.34 -12.29
C SER A 159 37.44 4.09 -11.88
N VAL A 160 38.10 5.10 -11.30
CA VAL A 160 39.46 4.93 -10.75
C VAL A 160 39.53 3.96 -9.56
N GLN A 161 38.38 3.58 -8.99
CA GLN A 161 38.29 2.64 -7.86
C GLN A 161 37.72 1.27 -8.27
N ASN A 162 37.33 1.10 -9.55
CA ASN A 162 36.68 -0.11 -10.04
C ASN A 162 37.40 -0.68 -11.26
N LEU A 163 37.78 -1.96 -11.17
CA LEU A 163 38.38 -2.73 -12.25
C LEU A 163 37.32 -3.65 -12.89
N HIS A 164 37.00 -3.39 -14.15
CA HIS A 164 36.11 -4.23 -14.93
C HIS A 164 36.90 -5.33 -15.65
N ILE A 165 36.50 -6.58 -15.43
CA ILE A 165 37.09 -7.77 -16.04
C ILE A 165 35.99 -8.47 -16.85
N ASN A 166 36.22 -8.58 -18.16
CA ASN A 166 35.31 -9.29 -19.06
C ASN A 166 35.63 -10.77 -19.04
N LEU A 167 35.04 -11.49 -18.09
CA LEU A 167 35.09 -12.94 -18.00
C LEU A 167 33.68 -13.51 -17.88
N PRO A 168 33.38 -14.63 -18.58
CA PRO A 168 32.18 -15.40 -18.32
C PRO A 168 32.10 -15.80 -16.85
N PHE A 169 30.91 -15.77 -16.26
CA PHE A 169 30.76 -16.14 -14.85
C PHE A 169 31.25 -17.56 -14.56
N LYS A 170 31.16 -18.50 -15.50
CA LYS A 170 31.66 -19.88 -15.37
C LYS A 170 33.19 -20.04 -15.41
N ALA A 171 33.95 -18.98 -15.66
CA ALA A 171 35.40 -19.02 -15.76
C ALA A 171 36.01 -19.50 -14.43
N LYS A 172 36.96 -20.44 -14.48
CA LYS A 172 37.63 -21.01 -13.28
C LYS A 172 38.63 -20.05 -12.68
N GLU A 173 39.14 -19.13 -13.49
CA GLU A 173 40.01 -18.04 -13.13
C GLU A 173 39.36 -17.13 -12.08
N ILE A 174 38.03 -17.03 -12.10
CA ILE A 174 37.24 -16.34 -11.06
C ILE A 174 37.33 -17.09 -9.73
N ASP A 175 37.22 -18.42 -9.75
CA ASP A 175 37.36 -19.24 -8.53
C ASP A 175 38.77 -19.16 -7.95
N GLU A 176 39.81 -19.19 -8.79
CA GLU A 176 41.20 -19.05 -8.35
C GLU A 176 41.46 -17.69 -7.70
N LEU A 177 40.94 -16.61 -8.31
CA LEU A 177 41.01 -15.26 -7.73
C LEU A 177 40.30 -15.19 -6.38
N LEU A 178 39.06 -15.68 -6.30
CA LEU A 178 38.22 -15.53 -5.11
C LEU A 178 38.64 -16.47 -3.97
N ALA A 179 39.26 -17.62 -4.29
CA ALA A 179 39.88 -18.51 -3.32
C ALA A 179 41.05 -17.87 -2.57
N MET A 180 41.67 -16.82 -3.11
CA MET A 180 42.74 -16.09 -2.42
C MET A 180 42.31 -15.41 -1.12
N ARG A 181 41.00 -15.24 -0.90
CA ARG A 181 40.44 -14.84 0.40
C ARG A 181 40.72 -15.84 1.52
N HIS A 182 41.12 -17.06 1.19
CA HIS A 182 41.36 -18.14 2.15
C HIS A 182 42.68 -18.87 1.92
N THR A 183 43.15 -18.91 0.68
CA THR A 183 44.35 -19.65 0.26
C THR A 183 45.31 -18.69 -0.43
N ALA A 184 46.41 -18.33 0.23
CA ALA A 184 47.42 -17.47 -0.39
C ALA A 184 47.96 -18.05 -1.71
N GLN A 185 48.15 -17.20 -2.72
CA GLN A 185 48.72 -17.56 -4.03
C GLN A 185 49.71 -16.47 -4.48
N PRO A 186 50.73 -16.81 -5.29
CA PRO A 186 51.60 -15.80 -5.89
C PRO A 186 50.83 -14.84 -6.80
N TYR A 187 51.01 -13.53 -6.60
CA TYR A 187 50.35 -12.49 -7.40
C TYR A 187 50.55 -12.68 -8.92
N ALA A 188 51.79 -12.96 -9.34
CA ALA A 188 52.12 -13.15 -10.75
C ALA A 188 51.27 -14.25 -11.42
N LYS A 189 51.03 -15.36 -10.71
CA LYS A 189 50.21 -16.46 -11.23
C LYS A 189 48.77 -16.00 -11.53
N ILE A 190 48.19 -15.19 -10.65
CA ILE A 190 46.79 -14.76 -10.75
C ILE A 190 46.65 -13.64 -11.79
N LYS A 191 47.66 -12.78 -11.90
CA LYS A 191 47.77 -11.82 -12.99
C LYS A 191 47.83 -12.49 -14.35
N ASP A 192 48.61 -13.57 -14.50
CA ASP A 192 48.85 -14.23 -15.79
C ASP A 192 47.59 -14.96 -16.33
N ILE A 193 46.68 -15.40 -15.44
CA ILE A 193 45.44 -16.09 -15.85
C ILE A 193 44.27 -15.14 -16.11
N LEU A 194 44.34 -13.89 -15.63
CA LEU A 194 43.27 -12.90 -15.80
C LEU A 194 43.60 -11.95 -16.95
N PRO A 195 42.60 -11.48 -17.72
CA PRO A 195 42.82 -10.59 -18.86
C PRO A 195 43.06 -9.14 -18.41
N ILE A 196 44.13 -8.92 -17.63
CA ILE A 196 44.52 -7.61 -17.09
C ILE A 196 45.40 -6.86 -18.09
N LYS A 197 44.99 -5.66 -18.47
CA LYS A 197 45.79 -4.80 -19.36
C LYS A 197 46.91 -4.09 -18.60
N PRO A 198 48.03 -3.71 -19.24
CA PRO A 198 49.13 -3.01 -18.58
C PRO A 198 48.70 -1.76 -17.81
N GLU A 199 47.77 -0.98 -18.35
CA GLU A 199 47.22 0.22 -17.71
C GLU A 199 46.34 -0.08 -16.47
N GLN A 200 45.86 -1.32 -16.31
CA GLN A 200 45.03 -1.77 -15.20
C GLN A 200 45.84 -2.37 -14.04
N GLU A 201 47.15 -2.57 -14.21
CA GLU A 201 48.00 -3.23 -13.22
C GLU A 201 47.99 -2.52 -11.86
N VAL A 202 47.99 -1.18 -11.87
CA VAL A 202 48.03 -0.37 -10.65
C VAL A 202 46.82 -0.65 -9.77
N ILE A 203 45.61 -0.62 -10.34
CA ILE A 203 44.38 -0.92 -9.60
C ILE A 203 44.24 -2.42 -9.30
N PHE A 204 44.75 -3.29 -10.17
CA PHE A 204 44.68 -4.72 -9.95
C PHE A 204 45.55 -5.14 -8.75
N SER A 205 46.80 -4.66 -8.69
CA SER A 205 47.73 -4.96 -7.58
C SER A 205 47.23 -4.46 -6.22
N SER A 206 46.50 -3.35 -6.16
CA SER A 206 45.97 -2.79 -4.92
C SER A 206 44.78 -3.56 -4.32
N LEU A 207 44.20 -4.51 -5.06
CA LEU A 207 43.15 -5.42 -4.56
C LEU A 207 43.73 -6.55 -3.68
N PHE A 208 45.05 -6.71 -3.62
CA PHE A 208 45.73 -7.80 -2.91
C PHE A 208 46.46 -7.32 -1.67
N THR A 209 46.74 -8.24 -0.75
CA THR A 209 47.50 -7.99 0.48
C THR A 209 48.44 -9.16 0.77
N GLU A 210 49.59 -8.86 1.38
CA GLU A 210 50.51 -9.88 1.92
C GLU A 210 50.03 -10.44 3.26
N LYS A 211 49.01 -9.83 3.88
CA LYS A 211 48.41 -10.32 5.12
C LYS A 211 47.79 -11.70 4.88
N ILE A 212 48.26 -12.69 5.64
CA ILE A 212 47.73 -14.06 5.57
C ILE A 212 46.23 -14.04 5.91
N PRO A 213 45.37 -14.72 5.11
CA PRO A 213 43.95 -14.79 5.39
C PRO A 213 43.61 -15.43 6.74
N LYS A 214 42.57 -14.93 7.40
CA LYS A 214 41.99 -15.59 8.59
C LYS A 214 41.26 -16.85 8.12
N ILE A 215 41.62 -17.99 8.72
CA ILE A 215 40.97 -19.28 8.45
C ILE A 215 40.11 -19.65 9.64
N THR A 216 38.80 -19.79 9.42
CA THR A 216 37.90 -20.35 10.42
C THR A 216 37.97 -21.88 10.33
N PRO A 217 38.34 -22.58 11.41
CA PRO A 217 38.39 -24.04 11.39
C PRO A 217 36.99 -24.64 11.25
N LYS A 218 36.92 -25.89 10.80
CA LYS A 218 35.67 -26.67 10.85
C LYS A 218 35.17 -26.69 12.30
N TYR A 219 33.85 -26.62 12.49
CA TYR A 219 33.27 -26.82 13.82
C TYR A 219 33.58 -28.24 14.34
N GLN A 220 33.86 -28.36 15.64
CA GLN A 220 34.28 -29.60 16.31
C GLN A 220 33.49 -29.84 17.61
N GLY A 221 32.34 -29.17 17.78
CA GLY A 221 31.48 -29.37 18.95
C GLY A 221 30.51 -30.53 18.75
N ASP A 222 29.94 -30.99 19.86
CA ASP A 222 29.06 -32.16 19.97
C ASP A 222 27.57 -31.89 19.71
N GLY A 223 27.22 -30.64 19.38
CA GLY A 223 25.85 -30.22 19.09
C GLY A 223 25.71 -29.52 17.74
N VAL A 224 24.63 -28.77 17.58
CA VAL A 224 24.37 -27.96 16.38
C VAL A 224 24.71 -26.50 16.68
N ARG A 225 25.64 -25.94 15.90
CA ARG A 225 25.98 -24.52 15.92
C ARG A 225 25.27 -23.82 14.78
N ILE A 226 24.64 -22.68 15.08
CA ILE A 226 23.93 -21.89 14.09
C ILE A 226 24.46 -20.45 14.16
N ARG A 227 24.86 -19.92 13.01
CA ARG A 227 25.37 -18.55 12.88
C ARG A 227 24.54 -17.77 11.89
N TYR A 228 23.99 -16.66 12.35
CA TYR A 228 23.26 -15.70 11.52
C TYR A 228 24.23 -14.71 10.89
N PHE A 229 24.30 -14.68 9.56
CA PHE A 229 25.20 -13.82 8.79
C PHE A 229 24.56 -12.50 8.33
N GLY A 230 23.23 -12.38 8.44
CA GLY A 230 22.46 -11.20 8.03
C GLY A 230 21.32 -11.55 7.07
N HIS A 231 20.25 -10.76 7.06
CA HIS A 231 19.03 -10.96 6.27
C HIS A 231 18.47 -12.38 6.41
N ALA A 232 18.50 -13.22 5.38
CA ALA A 232 18.02 -14.61 5.40
C ALA A 232 19.17 -15.64 5.55
N CYS A 233 20.42 -15.17 5.64
CA CYS A 233 21.60 -16.01 5.57
C CYS A 233 21.93 -16.65 6.93
N VAL A 234 21.75 -17.97 7.02
CA VAL A 234 22.02 -18.76 8.23
C VAL A 234 22.93 -19.93 7.91
N LEU A 235 24.01 -20.07 8.67
CA LEU A 235 24.95 -21.18 8.59
C LEU A 235 24.69 -22.16 9.74
N ILE A 236 24.37 -23.40 9.42
CA ILE A 236 24.08 -24.49 10.36
C ILE A 236 25.21 -25.51 10.26
N GLU A 237 25.87 -25.79 11.37
CA GLU A 237 27.08 -26.61 11.42
C GLU A 237 26.96 -27.69 12.50
N THR A 238 27.44 -28.88 12.17
CA THR A 238 27.82 -29.93 13.13
C THR A 238 29.29 -30.29 12.90
N GLU A 239 29.82 -31.25 13.65
CA GLU A 239 31.16 -31.78 13.37
C GLU A 239 31.27 -32.35 11.95
N ASP A 240 30.18 -32.91 11.40
CA ASP A 240 30.19 -33.64 10.13
C ASP A 240 29.83 -32.77 8.93
N ILE A 241 28.87 -31.86 9.08
CA ILE A 241 28.25 -31.13 7.97
C ILE A 241 28.16 -29.61 8.19
N SER A 242 28.32 -28.85 7.10
CA SER A 242 28.03 -27.41 7.04
C SER A 242 26.96 -27.08 5.99
N ILE A 243 25.87 -26.44 6.40
CA ILE A 243 24.71 -26.07 5.57
C ILE A 243 24.53 -24.56 5.62
N LEU A 244 24.51 -23.88 4.47
CA LEU A 244 24.31 -22.43 4.36
C LEU A 244 22.98 -22.13 3.66
N CYS A 245 22.02 -21.59 4.39
CA CYS A 245 20.73 -21.14 3.83
C CYS A 245 20.83 -19.71 3.32
N ASP A 246 20.19 -19.44 2.17
CA ASP A 246 20.10 -18.15 1.46
C ASP A 246 21.39 -17.31 1.51
N PRO A 247 22.46 -17.77 0.83
CA PRO A 247 23.79 -17.20 0.96
C PRO A 247 23.86 -15.69 0.64
N LEU A 248 24.03 -14.88 1.69
CA LEU A 248 24.29 -13.45 1.61
C LEU A 248 25.35 -13.06 2.65
N ILE A 249 26.56 -12.80 2.16
CA ILE A 249 27.74 -12.66 3.03
C ILE A 249 28.30 -11.26 2.90
N SER A 250 28.47 -10.60 4.04
CA SER A 250 29.06 -9.26 4.11
C SER A 250 30.59 -9.28 3.93
N ASN A 251 31.15 -8.14 3.55
CA ASN A 251 32.59 -7.90 3.70
C ASN A 251 32.91 -7.46 5.13
N GLU A 252 34.17 -7.65 5.56
CA GLU A 252 34.64 -7.11 6.83
C GLU A 252 34.50 -5.58 6.86
N ASN A 253 33.96 -5.05 7.95
CA ASN A 253 33.91 -3.61 8.21
C ASN A 253 34.17 -3.35 9.71
N PRO A 254 35.42 -3.08 10.11
CA PRO A 254 35.79 -2.87 11.51
C PRO A 254 35.10 -1.68 12.18
N THR A 255 34.61 -0.72 11.38
CA THR A 255 33.94 0.49 11.87
C THR A 255 32.41 0.40 11.84
N GLY A 256 31.87 -0.70 11.32
CA GLY A 256 30.43 -0.93 11.21
C GLY A 256 29.85 -1.76 12.36
N ILE A 257 28.58 -2.14 12.23
CA ILE A 257 27.94 -3.08 13.15
C ILE A 257 28.64 -4.45 13.11
N PRO A 258 28.65 -5.20 14.24
CA PRO A 258 29.17 -6.56 14.28
C PRO A 258 28.51 -7.44 13.21
N ARG A 259 29.33 -8.16 12.45
CA ARG A 259 28.89 -8.98 11.32
C ARG A 259 29.80 -10.20 11.15
N TYR A 260 29.27 -11.25 10.55
CA TYR A 260 30.10 -12.30 9.97
C TYR A 260 30.40 -11.98 8.51
N SER A 261 31.60 -12.33 8.08
CA SER A 261 32.11 -12.06 6.73
C SER A 261 32.53 -13.34 6.02
N TYR A 262 33.03 -13.22 4.79
CA TYR A 262 33.64 -14.34 4.08
C TYR A 262 34.70 -15.06 4.90
N ALA A 263 35.49 -14.35 5.71
CA ALA A 263 36.54 -14.93 6.56
C ALA A 263 36.00 -15.87 7.67
N ASP A 264 34.72 -15.74 8.02
CA ASP A 264 34.07 -16.52 9.07
C ASP A 264 33.39 -17.79 8.52
N LEU A 265 33.38 -17.99 7.20
CA LEU A 265 32.87 -19.20 6.58
C LEU A 265 33.80 -20.41 6.82
N PRO A 266 33.23 -21.63 6.90
CA PRO A 266 34.02 -22.85 7.02
C PRO A 266 34.87 -23.08 5.75
N PRO A 267 35.86 -23.99 5.82
CA PRO A 267 36.65 -24.34 4.63
C PRO A 267 35.80 -24.85 3.47
N LYS A 268 34.74 -25.60 3.79
CA LYS A 268 33.79 -26.21 2.84
C LYS A 268 32.35 -25.98 3.31
N ILE A 269 31.45 -25.76 2.37
CA ILE A 269 30.00 -25.71 2.58
C ILE A 269 29.42 -26.91 1.84
N ASP A 270 28.90 -27.90 2.55
CA ASP A 270 28.41 -29.14 1.92
C ASP A 270 27.13 -28.88 1.12
N TYR A 271 26.23 -28.08 1.68
CA TYR A 271 24.98 -27.66 1.04
C TYR A 271 24.78 -26.15 1.15
N ALA A 272 24.55 -25.50 0.03
CA ALA A 272 23.98 -24.16 -0.03
C ALA A 272 22.50 -24.30 -0.40
N LEU A 273 21.60 -23.89 0.47
CA LEU A 273 20.15 -23.96 0.27
C LEU A 273 19.65 -22.60 -0.19
N ILE A 274 18.91 -22.55 -1.29
CA ILE A 274 18.24 -21.35 -1.76
C ILE A 274 16.74 -21.58 -1.63
N THR A 275 16.05 -20.73 -0.88
CA THR A 275 14.61 -20.86 -0.62
C THR A 275 13.79 -20.49 -1.84
N HIS A 276 14.07 -19.35 -2.46
CA HIS A 276 13.31 -18.87 -3.62
C HIS A 276 14.11 -17.88 -4.47
N ASN A 277 13.60 -17.57 -5.66
CA ASN A 277 14.31 -16.80 -6.69
C ASN A 277 14.08 -15.27 -6.60
N HIS A 278 14.08 -14.71 -5.38
CA HIS A 278 14.19 -13.27 -5.18
C HIS A 278 15.64 -12.83 -4.99
N GLN A 279 15.91 -11.59 -5.36
CA GLN A 279 17.25 -11.01 -5.50
C GLN A 279 18.05 -10.96 -4.20
N ASP A 280 17.39 -10.89 -3.05
CA ASP A 280 17.96 -10.86 -1.71
C ASP A 280 18.22 -12.26 -1.12
N HIS A 281 17.73 -13.32 -1.79
CA HIS A 281 18.00 -14.72 -1.45
C HIS A 281 18.94 -15.39 -2.47
N VAL A 282 18.98 -14.89 -3.71
CA VAL A 282 19.87 -15.36 -4.79
C VAL A 282 20.92 -14.31 -5.12
N MET A 283 21.88 -14.14 -4.21
CA MET A 283 22.95 -13.15 -4.40
C MET A 283 24.07 -13.67 -5.30
N LEU A 284 24.00 -13.39 -6.60
CA LEU A 284 25.02 -13.83 -7.57
C LEU A 284 26.45 -13.42 -7.17
N GLU A 285 26.61 -12.22 -6.61
CA GLU A 285 27.89 -11.71 -6.10
C GLU A 285 28.46 -12.61 -5.00
N THR A 286 27.63 -12.99 -4.03
CA THR A 286 28.02 -13.91 -2.94
C THR A 286 28.29 -15.29 -3.50
N LEU A 287 27.37 -15.83 -4.29
CA LEU A 287 27.42 -17.18 -4.83
C LEU A 287 28.71 -17.42 -5.64
N LEU A 288 29.10 -16.48 -6.51
CA LEU A 288 30.37 -16.59 -7.24
C LEU A 288 31.59 -16.53 -6.32
N GLN A 289 31.55 -15.71 -5.25
CA GLN A 289 32.65 -15.62 -4.28
C GLN A 289 32.87 -16.91 -3.48
N ILE A 290 31.81 -17.69 -3.24
CA ILE A 290 31.91 -18.93 -2.46
C ILE A 290 31.70 -20.19 -3.30
N ARG A 291 31.60 -20.07 -4.64
CA ARG A 291 31.39 -21.22 -5.53
C ARG A 291 32.43 -22.32 -5.33
N HIS A 292 33.69 -21.95 -5.17
CA HIS A 292 34.79 -22.87 -4.89
C HIS A 292 34.69 -23.61 -3.55
N LYS A 293 33.82 -23.18 -2.62
CA LYS A 293 33.58 -23.81 -1.31
C LYS A 293 32.35 -24.72 -1.30
N ILE A 294 31.40 -24.49 -2.20
CA ILE A 294 30.09 -25.17 -2.19
C ILE A 294 30.20 -26.55 -2.84
N GLY A 295 29.74 -27.57 -2.12
CA GLY A 295 29.62 -28.94 -2.63
C GLY A 295 28.35 -29.15 -3.47
N THR A 296 27.19 -28.84 -2.90
CA THR A 296 25.88 -28.96 -3.56
C THR A 296 25.09 -27.67 -3.37
N VAL A 297 24.45 -27.16 -4.43
CA VAL A 297 23.40 -26.15 -4.28
C VAL A 297 22.05 -26.86 -4.37
N LEU A 298 21.18 -26.64 -3.39
CA LEU A 298 19.80 -27.12 -3.41
C LEU A 298 18.88 -25.93 -3.69
N VAL A 299 18.01 -26.09 -4.67
CA VAL A 299 17.06 -25.06 -5.11
C VAL A 299 15.65 -25.65 -5.19
N PRO A 300 14.58 -24.84 -5.02
CA PRO A 300 13.24 -25.31 -5.28
C PRO A 300 13.07 -25.68 -6.76
N LYS A 301 12.25 -26.71 -7.01
CA LYS A 301 11.81 -27.06 -8.36
C LYS A 301 10.90 -25.98 -8.94
N ASN A 302 11.09 -25.63 -10.21
CA ASN A 302 10.32 -24.59 -10.90
C ASN A 302 9.28 -25.17 -11.87
N ASN A 303 8.34 -24.32 -12.30
CA ASN A 303 7.45 -24.60 -13.42
C ASN A 303 8.26 -24.51 -14.73
N LYS A 304 8.48 -25.67 -15.35
CA LYS A 304 9.34 -25.78 -16.54
C LYS A 304 8.87 -24.89 -17.68
N GLY A 305 9.76 -24.03 -18.16
CA GLY A 305 9.53 -23.26 -19.39
C GLY A 305 8.59 -22.08 -19.28
N LEU A 306 8.24 -21.60 -18.07
CA LEU A 306 7.51 -20.34 -17.91
C LEU A 306 8.47 -19.15 -17.90
N LEU A 307 8.09 -18.05 -18.56
CA LEU A 307 8.91 -16.83 -18.62
C LEU A 307 9.15 -16.20 -17.23
N ILE A 308 8.11 -16.20 -16.39
CA ILE A 308 8.13 -15.65 -15.03
C ILE A 308 8.83 -16.55 -14.01
N ASP A 309 9.02 -17.83 -14.32
CA ASP A 309 9.56 -18.84 -13.39
C ASP A 309 10.72 -19.62 -14.05
N PRO A 310 11.81 -18.92 -14.44
CA PRO A 310 12.94 -19.56 -15.11
C PRO A 310 13.66 -20.53 -14.16
N SER A 311 14.21 -21.60 -14.71
CA SER A 311 14.93 -22.61 -13.92
C SER A 311 16.19 -22.03 -13.28
N LEU A 312 16.14 -21.89 -11.95
CA LEU A 312 17.30 -21.47 -11.15
C LEU A 312 18.42 -22.52 -11.22
N LYS A 313 18.07 -23.80 -11.29
CA LYS A 313 19.05 -24.88 -11.50
C LYS A 313 19.86 -24.66 -12.76
N LEU A 314 19.22 -24.47 -13.91
CA LEU A 314 19.92 -24.21 -15.17
C LEU A 314 20.75 -22.92 -15.07
N ALA A 315 20.19 -21.85 -14.49
CA ALA A 315 20.93 -20.60 -14.34
C ALA A 315 22.25 -20.78 -13.58
N LEU A 316 22.24 -21.55 -12.48
CA LEU A 316 23.42 -21.85 -11.66
C LEU A 316 24.40 -22.79 -12.36
N GLU A 317 23.92 -23.86 -13.03
CA GLU A 317 24.77 -24.76 -13.81
C GLU A 317 25.56 -23.99 -14.89
N TYR A 318 24.88 -23.09 -15.62
CA TYR A 318 25.49 -22.35 -16.73
C TYR A 318 26.49 -21.25 -16.29
N ILE A 319 26.43 -20.84 -15.03
CA ILE A 319 27.46 -19.99 -14.42
C ILE A 319 28.51 -20.79 -13.64
N GLY A 320 28.57 -22.12 -13.78
CA GLY A 320 29.71 -22.92 -13.33
C GLY A 320 29.53 -23.69 -12.02
N PHE A 321 28.33 -23.74 -11.43
CA PHE A 321 28.06 -24.67 -10.33
C PHE A 321 27.97 -26.10 -10.87
N SER A 322 28.82 -27.00 -10.37
CA SER A 322 28.95 -28.36 -10.90
C SER A 322 27.88 -29.34 -10.40
N ASN A 323 27.21 -29.03 -9.29
CA ASN A 323 26.24 -29.91 -8.65
C ASN A 323 25.09 -29.08 -8.06
N VAL A 324 24.03 -28.93 -8.85
CA VAL A 324 22.80 -28.23 -8.48
C VAL A 324 21.65 -29.21 -8.51
N LYS A 325 20.94 -29.34 -7.39
CA LYS A 325 19.81 -30.25 -7.23
C LYS A 325 18.53 -29.44 -7.01
N GLU A 326 17.45 -29.91 -7.62
CA GLU A 326 16.11 -29.42 -7.31
C GLU A 326 15.56 -30.26 -6.16
N ILE A 327 14.72 -29.66 -5.34
CA ILE A 327 13.91 -30.34 -4.33
C ILE A 327 12.44 -29.93 -4.54
N ASP A 328 11.55 -30.92 -4.50
CA ASP A 328 10.11 -30.71 -4.55
C ASP A 328 9.50 -30.61 -3.15
N GLU A 329 8.22 -30.25 -3.08
CA GLU A 329 7.48 -30.20 -1.83
C GLU A 329 7.46 -31.58 -1.14
N LEU A 330 7.86 -31.62 0.13
CA LEU A 330 8.00 -32.80 0.99
C LEU A 330 9.03 -33.84 0.52
N GLU A 331 9.85 -33.52 -0.48
CA GLU A 331 11.03 -34.32 -0.81
C GLU A 331 12.14 -34.07 0.23
N ASN A 332 12.97 -35.08 0.49
CA ASN A 332 14.08 -34.99 1.43
C ASN A 332 15.42 -35.37 0.78
N VAL A 333 16.49 -34.75 1.28
CA VAL A 333 17.88 -35.10 0.98
C VAL A 333 18.54 -35.59 2.26
N ASP A 334 18.96 -36.85 2.26
CA ASP A 334 19.70 -37.43 3.39
C ASP A 334 21.06 -36.76 3.56
N ILE A 335 21.40 -36.49 4.82
CA ILE A 335 22.69 -35.90 5.22
C ILE A 335 23.24 -36.63 6.46
N PRO A 336 24.55 -36.54 6.74
CA PRO A 336 25.10 -37.02 8.01
C PRO A 336 24.31 -36.48 9.21
N GLY A 337 23.79 -37.42 10.02
CA GLY A 337 23.03 -37.08 11.23
C GLY A 337 21.60 -36.59 11.00
N GLY A 338 21.05 -36.66 9.78
CA GLY A 338 19.63 -36.35 9.54
C GLY A 338 19.26 -36.09 8.08
N GLN A 339 18.44 -35.07 7.81
CA GLN A 339 17.87 -34.78 6.49
C GLN A 339 17.53 -33.29 6.30
N ILE A 340 17.50 -32.87 5.03
CA ILE A 340 16.99 -31.56 4.58
C ILE A 340 15.69 -31.82 3.81
N ILE A 341 14.60 -31.18 4.21
CA ILE A 341 13.27 -31.39 3.63
C ILE A 341 12.78 -30.07 3.02
N GLY A 342 12.31 -30.12 1.79
CA GLY A 342 11.61 -28.99 1.16
C GLY A 342 10.17 -28.93 1.65
N LEU A 343 9.74 -27.79 2.18
CA LEU A 343 8.36 -27.57 2.62
C LEU A 343 7.65 -26.58 1.67
N PRO A 344 6.31 -26.69 1.53
CA PRO A 344 5.54 -25.75 0.73
C PRO A 344 5.73 -24.29 1.21
N PHE A 345 6.01 -23.40 0.26
CA PHE A 345 6.08 -21.95 0.47
C PHE A 345 4.92 -21.31 -0.28
N LEU A 346 4.02 -20.65 0.43
CA LEU A 346 2.89 -19.89 -0.14
C LEU A 346 3.05 -18.38 0.02
N GLY A 347 2.51 -17.62 -0.95
CA GLY A 347 2.46 -16.16 -0.96
C GLY A 347 3.74 -15.46 -1.45
N GLU A 348 3.82 -14.15 -1.21
CA GLU A 348 4.99 -13.28 -1.44
C GLU A 348 5.44 -13.12 -2.91
N HIS A 349 4.87 -13.85 -3.86
CA HIS A 349 5.21 -13.79 -5.29
C HIS A 349 4.13 -13.09 -6.13
N GLY A 350 3.32 -12.24 -5.49
CA GLY A 350 2.28 -11.44 -6.14
C GLY A 350 1.30 -12.28 -6.96
N ASP A 351 0.92 -13.47 -6.49
CA ASP A 351 -0.01 -14.40 -7.15
C ASP A 351 0.42 -14.82 -8.58
N LEU A 352 1.72 -14.73 -8.89
CA LEU A 352 2.27 -15.29 -10.13
C LEU A 352 2.44 -16.80 -9.97
N ASN A 353 2.29 -17.53 -11.09
CA ASN A 353 2.51 -18.98 -11.13
C ASN A 353 4.02 -19.32 -11.09
N ILE A 354 4.64 -19.05 -9.95
CA ILE A 354 6.06 -19.30 -9.67
C ILE A 354 6.12 -20.45 -8.68
N ALA A 355 6.66 -21.60 -9.10
CA ALA A 355 6.87 -22.76 -8.24
C ALA A 355 8.25 -22.77 -7.58
N ALA A 356 9.23 -22.00 -8.08
CA ALA A 356 10.59 -21.93 -7.53
C ALA A 356 10.69 -21.23 -6.17
N LYS A 357 9.98 -21.75 -5.17
CA LYS A 357 9.99 -21.33 -3.76
C LYS A 357 9.72 -22.50 -2.82
N THR A 358 10.53 -22.63 -1.78
CA THR A 358 10.40 -23.67 -0.74
C THR A 358 10.97 -23.15 0.58
N ALA A 359 10.36 -23.55 1.69
CA ALA A 359 10.95 -23.40 3.02
C ALA A 359 11.76 -24.66 3.36
N TYR A 360 12.83 -24.55 4.13
CA TYR A 360 13.66 -25.72 4.47
C TYR A 360 13.47 -26.14 5.92
N LEU A 361 13.02 -27.37 6.12
CA LEU A 361 13.12 -28.05 7.43
C LEU A 361 14.40 -28.88 7.46
N ILE A 362 15.30 -28.51 8.37
CA ILE A 362 16.59 -29.17 8.56
C ILE A 362 16.51 -29.93 9.86
N GLN A 363 16.51 -31.26 9.75
CA GLN A 363 16.56 -32.16 10.89
C GLN A 363 17.98 -32.72 10.99
N VAL A 364 18.72 -32.40 12.05
CA VAL A 364 20.12 -32.82 12.19
C VAL A 364 20.49 -33.01 13.67
N GLN A 365 21.15 -34.12 14.01
CA GLN A 365 21.51 -34.49 15.39
C GLN A 365 20.31 -34.44 16.37
N GLY A 366 19.12 -34.85 15.90
CA GLY A 366 17.89 -34.81 16.70
C GLY A 366 17.33 -33.41 16.97
N ARG A 367 17.82 -32.39 16.26
CA ARG A 367 17.29 -31.01 16.27
C ARG A 367 16.49 -30.73 15.02
N SER A 368 15.47 -29.87 15.14
CA SER A 368 14.57 -29.48 14.05
C SER A 368 14.58 -27.95 13.86
N ILE A 369 15.05 -27.49 12.71
CA ILE A 369 15.26 -26.07 12.40
C ILE A 369 14.51 -25.76 11.10
N LEU A 370 13.55 -24.84 11.17
CA LEU A 370 12.80 -24.38 10.00
C LEU A 370 13.31 -23.00 9.54
N CYS A 371 13.83 -22.93 8.33
CA CYS A 371 14.12 -21.68 7.63
C CYS A 371 12.97 -21.36 6.67
N ALA A 372 12.04 -20.49 7.10
CA ALA A 372 10.81 -20.21 6.35
C ALA A 372 10.92 -19.06 5.32
N ALA A 373 12.03 -18.33 5.30
CA ALA A 373 12.22 -17.10 4.52
C ALA A 373 10.97 -16.22 4.59
N ASP A 374 10.49 -15.71 3.47
CA ASP A 374 9.35 -14.78 3.39
C ASP A 374 8.01 -15.48 3.22
N SER A 375 7.91 -16.74 3.64
CA SER A 375 6.64 -17.47 3.59
C SER A 375 5.54 -16.68 4.28
N ASN A 376 4.46 -16.39 3.55
CA ASN A 376 3.40 -15.48 4.00
C ASN A 376 2.33 -16.21 4.85
N ASN A 377 2.39 -17.53 5.02
CA ASN A 377 1.43 -18.32 5.82
C ASN A 377 -0.05 -17.91 5.60
N ILE A 378 -0.46 -17.89 4.32
CA ILE A 378 -1.80 -17.48 3.92
C ILE A 378 -2.87 -18.56 4.18
N GLU A 379 -2.46 -19.84 4.26
CA GLU A 379 -3.34 -20.99 4.54
C GLU A 379 -2.86 -21.73 5.80
N PRO A 380 -3.42 -21.45 6.98
CA PRO A 380 -2.96 -22.03 8.23
C PRO A 380 -3.09 -23.56 8.31
N ARG A 381 -4.08 -24.18 7.63
CA ARG A 381 -4.28 -25.65 7.70
C ARG A 381 -3.14 -26.44 7.08
N LEU A 382 -2.42 -25.84 6.13
CA LEU A 382 -1.18 -26.41 5.60
C LEU A 382 -0.24 -26.79 6.77
N TYR A 383 -0.06 -25.90 7.73
CA TYR A 383 0.87 -26.10 8.82
C TYR A 383 0.35 -27.07 9.89
N ASP A 384 -0.96 -27.27 10.01
CA ASP A 384 -1.51 -28.37 10.80
C ASP A 384 -1.07 -29.73 10.20
N HIS A 385 -1.13 -29.87 8.87
CA HIS A 385 -0.66 -31.08 8.18
C HIS A 385 0.85 -31.27 8.34
N LEU A 386 1.64 -30.21 8.18
CA LEU A 386 3.10 -30.28 8.36
C LEU A 386 3.48 -30.60 9.81
N HIS A 387 2.77 -30.05 10.79
CA HIS A 387 2.96 -30.39 12.20
C HIS A 387 2.65 -31.86 12.48
N ASN A 388 1.58 -32.42 11.90
CA ASN A 388 1.28 -33.86 12.04
C ASN A 388 2.39 -34.76 11.48
N LEU A 389 3.12 -34.31 10.46
CA LEU A 389 4.24 -35.06 9.87
C LEU A 389 5.54 -34.92 10.65
N PHE A 390 5.85 -33.70 11.11
CA PHE A 390 7.19 -33.37 11.60
C PHE A 390 7.25 -33.02 13.10
N GLY A 391 6.11 -32.84 13.75
CA GLY A 391 5.99 -32.52 15.16
C GLY A 391 6.43 -31.10 15.51
N ASN A 392 6.90 -30.93 16.74
CA ASN A 392 7.36 -29.64 17.25
C ASN A 392 8.72 -29.24 16.68
N LEU A 393 9.00 -27.94 16.65
CA LEU A 393 10.29 -27.40 16.21
C LEU A 393 11.22 -27.02 17.38
N ASP A 394 12.53 -27.14 17.19
CA ASP A 394 13.48 -26.49 18.10
C ASP A 394 13.65 -25.01 17.74
N ILE A 395 13.79 -24.68 16.46
CA ILE A 395 13.92 -23.29 15.99
C ILE A 395 13.04 -23.02 14.76
N LEU A 396 12.36 -21.86 14.78
CA LEU A 396 11.70 -21.26 13.63
C LEU A 396 12.38 -19.93 13.25
N PHE A 397 12.93 -19.85 12.04
CA PHE A 397 13.31 -18.58 11.40
C PHE A 397 12.21 -18.15 10.44
N ILE A 398 11.66 -16.94 10.61
CA ILE A 398 10.55 -16.42 9.80
C ILE A 398 10.80 -14.97 9.36
N GLY A 399 10.65 -14.73 8.06
CA GLY A 399 10.67 -13.41 7.45
C GLY A 399 9.36 -12.67 7.70
N MET A 400 9.46 -11.40 8.08
CA MET A 400 8.29 -10.57 8.43
C MET A 400 8.26 -9.25 7.68
N GLU A 401 8.75 -9.24 6.43
CA GLU A 401 8.60 -8.09 5.53
C GLU A 401 7.16 -7.99 5.00
N CYS A 402 6.23 -7.67 5.89
CA CYS A 402 4.78 -7.68 5.64
C CYS A 402 4.27 -6.44 4.88
N ASP A 403 5.16 -5.62 4.33
CA ASP A 403 4.83 -4.48 3.47
C ASP A 403 5.71 -4.46 2.20
N GLY A 404 5.83 -5.62 1.57
CA GLY A 404 6.68 -5.80 0.40
C GLY A 404 6.21 -5.06 -0.85
N ALA A 405 7.09 -4.90 -1.83
CA ALA A 405 6.85 -4.09 -3.04
C ALA A 405 5.66 -4.59 -3.89
N PRO A 406 5.08 -3.75 -4.78
CA PRO A 406 4.15 -4.24 -5.80
C PRO A 406 4.86 -5.28 -6.67
N TYR A 407 4.18 -6.35 -7.08
CA TYR A 407 4.84 -7.40 -7.88
C TYR A 407 5.43 -6.86 -9.19
N THR A 408 4.83 -5.82 -9.78
CA THR A 408 5.36 -5.23 -11.01
C THR A 408 6.71 -4.55 -10.80
N TRP A 409 7.07 -4.15 -9.57
CA TRP A 409 8.40 -3.62 -9.30
C TRP A 409 9.50 -4.63 -9.67
N ALA A 410 9.31 -5.90 -9.31
CA ALA A 410 10.23 -6.97 -9.68
C ALA A 410 9.93 -7.51 -11.09
N TYR A 411 8.66 -7.79 -11.40
CA TYR A 411 8.27 -8.64 -12.53
C TYR A 411 7.75 -7.90 -13.77
N LYS A 412 7.55 -6.57 -13.73
CA LYS A 412 6.97 -5.81 -14.86
C LYS A 412 7.60 -6.11 -16.23
N PRO A 413 8.94 -6.20 -16.37
CA PRO A 413 9.54 -6.43 -17.67
C PRO A 413 9.16 -7.79 -18.27
N LEU A 414 8.78 -8.77 -17.45
CA LEU A 414 8.35 -10.10 -17.90
C LEU A 414 6.87 -10.16 -18.31
N LEU A 415 6.11 -9.10 -18.07
CA LEU A 415 4.70 -9.04 -18.45
C LEU A 415 4.57 -8.58 -19.89
N THR A 416 3.81 -9.33 -20.69
CA THR A 416 3.50 -8.99 -22.10
C THR A 416 2.23 -8.15 -22.22
N LYS A 417 1.43 -8.08 -21.15
CA LYS A 417 0.22 -7.26 -21.08
C LYS A 417 0.38 -6.13 -20.05
N PRO A 418 -0.09 -4.91 -20.37
CA PRO A 418 -0.13 -3.83 -19.39
C PRO A 418 -0.92 -4.25 -18.16
N THR A 419 -0.32 -4.07 -16.99
CA THR A 419 -1.02 -4.27 -15.72
C THR A 419 -1.77 -3.00 -15.38
N ALA A 420 -3.09 -3.10 -15.25
CA ALA A 420 -3.86 -1.96 -14.76
C ALA A 420 -3.34 -1.58 -13.38
N ARG A 421 -3.17 -0.26 -13.14
CA ARG A 421 -2.61 0.28 -11.89
C ARG A 421 -3.17 -0.43 -10.66
N LYS A 422 -4.44 -0.77 -10.67
CA LYS A 422 -5.07 -1.40 -9.54
C LYS A 422 -4.81 -2.88 -9.29
N MET A 423 -4.48 -3.65 -10.32
CA MET A 423 -3.96 -5.02 -10.13
C MET A 423 -2.54 -5.00 -9.59
N ASP A 424 -1.70 -4.08 -10.11
CA ASP A 424 -0.32 -3.85 -9.61
C ASP A 424 -0.31 -3.61 -8.10
N GLN A 425 -1.36 -2.99 -7.62
CA GLN A 425 -1.39 -2.42 -6.31
C GLN A 425 -1.88 -3.36 -5.19
N THR A 426 -2.65 -4.41 -5.51
CA THR A 426 -3.12 -5.43 -4.56
C THR A 426 -2.18 -6.60 -4.48
N ARG A 427 -1.49 -6.89 -5.60
CA ARG A 427 -0.58 -8.01 -5.72
C ARG A 427 0.80 -7.57 -5.24
N ARG A 428 1.15 -7.97 -4.03
CA ARG A 428 2.33 -7.50 -3.30
C ARG A 428 3.30 -8.68 -3.07
N LEU A 429 4.53 -8.32 -2.77
CA LEU A 429 5.59 -9.25 -2.40
C LEU A 429 5.77 -9.27 -0.88
N ASP A 430 4.66 -9.34 -0.14
CA ASP A 430 4.67 -9.31 1.32
C ASP A 430 4.90 -10.70 1.93
N GLY A 431 5.74 -10.74 2.96
CA GLY A 431 5.89 -11.88 3.86
C GLY A 431 4.86 -11.88 5.00
N SER A 432 5.08 -12.71 6.02
CA SER A 432 4.13 -12.86 7.14
C SER A 432 4.05 -11.61 8.01
N ASN A 433 2.83 -11.20 8.37
CA ASN A 433 2.59 -10.25 9.46
C ASN A 433 2.54 -10.96 10.84
N ALA A 434 2.32 -10.23 11.94
CA ALA A 434 2.31 -10.80 13.28
C ALA A 434 1.28 -11.91 13.43
N GLN A 435 0.04 -11.67 12.98
CA GLN A 435 -1.04 -12.64 13.08
C GLN A 435 -0.70 -13.96 12.37
N LYS A 436 -0.17 -13.89 11.16
CA LYS A 436 0.22 -15.07 10.38
C LYS A 436 1.42 -15.77 11.01
N ALA A 437 2.42 -15.04 11.47
CA ALA A 437 3.58 -15.65 12.14
C ALA A 437 3.20 -16.31 13.48
N ILE A 438 2.31 -15.69 14.28
CA ILE A 438 1.80 -16.27 15.54
C ILE A 438 1.09 -17.60 15.28
N LYS A 439 0.25 -17.68 14.23
CA LYS A 439 -0.39 -18.94 13.87
C LYS A 439 0.65 -20.04 13.62
N LEU A 440 1.75 -19.73 12.94
CA LEU A 440 2.82 -20.69 12.69
C LEU A 440 3.47 -21.18 13.99
N VAL A 441 3.72 -20.25 14.93
CA VAL A 441 4.25 -20.56 16.27
C VAL A 441 3.29 -21.47 17.04
N GLU A 442 1.99 -21.19 17.02
CA GLU A 442 0.97 -22.01 17.71
C GLU A 442 0.93 -23.45 17.20
N ARG A 443 1.12 -23.68 15.89
CA ARG A 443 1.03 -25.03 15.30
C ARG A 443 2.29 -25.83 15.58
N PHE A 444 3.46 -25.24 15.38
CA PHE A 444 4.73 -25.96 15.51
C PHE A 444 5.30 -25.96 16.93
N SER A 445 4.75 -25.15 17.84
CA SER A 445 5.24 -25.01 19.23
C SER A 445 6.78 -24.92 19.31
N PRO A 446 7.43 -24.00 18.56
CA PRO A 446 8.88 -23.92 18.53
C PRO A 446 9.44 -23.51 19.89
N LYS A 447 10.61 -24.04 20.25
CA LYS A 447 11.33 -23.58 21.47
C LYS A 447 11.95 -22.20 21.30
N GLN A 448 12.37 -21.87 20.08
CA GLN A 448 12.96 -20.58 19.73
C GLN A 448 12.38 -20.03 18.42
N VAL A 449 12.12 -18.73 18.36
CA VAL A 449 11.58 -18.03 17.20
C VAL A 449 12.45 -16.82 16.87
N TYR A 450 12.99 -16.78 15.67
CA TYR A 450 13.81 -15.69 15.20
C TYR A 450 13.18 -15.01 14.00
N VAL A 451 12.91 -13.72 14.13
CA VAL A 451 12.53 -12.91 12.97
C VAL A 451 13.81 -12.56 12.22
N TYR A 452 13.86 -12.93 10.94
CA TYR A 452 14.98 -12.66 10.03
C TYR A 452 14.46 -12.13 8.69
N ALA A 453 15.28 -12.12 7.63
CA ALA A 453 14.92 -11.68 6.28
C ALA A 453 14.36 -10.24 6.18
N MET A 454 14.62 -9.38 7.17
CA MET A 454 14.05 -8.03 7.21
C MET A 454 14.77 -7.02 6.30
N GLY A 455 15.92 -7.38 5.72
CA GLY A 455 16.66 -6.46 4.81
C GLY A 455 17.22 -5.21 5.49
N GLN A 456 17.43 -5.28 6.82
CA GLN A 456 17.83 -4.15 7.67
C GLN A 456 19.32 -3.84 7.60
N GLU A 457 20.14 -4.81 7.24
CA GLU A 457 21.58 -4.68 7.36
C GLU A 457 22.15 -3.68 6.33
N PRO A 458 23.09 -2.81 6.72
CA PRO A 458 23.61 -1.75 5.84
C PRO A 458 24.19 -2.27 4.51
N TRP A 459 24.77 -3.47 4.51
CA TRP A 459 25.35 -4.08 3.32
C TRP A 459 24.31 -4.60 2.32
N LEU A 460 23.01 -4.60 2.66
CA LEU A 460 21.91 -4.93 1.73
C LEU A 460 21.29 -3.72 1.05
N LYS A 461 21.55 -2.49 1.53
CA LYS A 461 20.88 -1.28 1.04
C LYS A 461 20.98 -1.08 -0.47
N TYR A 462 22.04 -1.55 -1.09
CA TYR A 462 22.24 -1.48 -2.54
C TYR A 462 21.33 -2.42 -3.36
N ILE A 463 20.58 -3.32 -2.72
CA ILE A 463 19.63 -4.24 -3.35
C ILE A 463 18.21 -4.02 -2.84
N THR A 464 18.05 -3.64 -1.57
CA THR A 464 16.72 -3.47 -0.97
C THR A 464 16.26 -2.02 -0.99
N SER A 465 17.19 -1.06 -0.86
CA SER A 465 16.91 0.36 -0.57
C SER A 465 16.06 0.59 0.68
N LEU A 466 15.91 -0.42 1.55
CA LEU A 466 15.06 -0.35 2.74
C LEU A 466 15.74 0.43 3.86
N ASN A 467 14.93 1.22 4.58
CA ASN A 467 15.37 1.96 5.76
C ASN A 467 14.21 2.09 6.74
N TYR A 468 14.12 1.14 7.67
CA TYR A 468 13.04 1.14 8.65
C TYR A 468 13.22 2.20 9.73
N THR A 469 12.09 2.56 10.31
CA THR A 469 11.98 3.29 11.57
C THR A 469 11.17 2.45 12.54
N GLU A 470 11.15 2.82 13.82
CA GLU A 470 10.29 2.14 14.82
C GLU A 470 8.80 2.15 14.45
N LYS A 471 8.38 3.10 13.60
CA LYS A 471 7.00 3.22 13.10
C LYS A 471 6.72 2.42 11.83
N SER A 472 7.74 1.81 11.23
CA SER A 472 7.55 1.02 10.01
C SER A 472 6.75 -0.24 10.35
N ARG A 473 5.74 -0.56 9.53
CA ARG A 473 4.83 -1.69 9.79
C ARG A 473 5.57 -3.02 10.01
N PRO A 474 6.57 -3.42 9.20
CA PRO A 474 7.33 -4.65 9.46
C PRO A 474 8.01 -4.67 10.83
N ILE A 475 8.42 -3.51 11.37
CA ILE A 475 9.02 -3.38 12.70
C ILE A 475 7.98 -3.55 13.81
N ILE A 476 6.82 -2.92 13.66
CA ILE A 476 5.71 -3.02 14.61
C ILE A 476 5.22 -4.47 14.71
N GLU A 477 4.98 -5.10 13.56
CA GLU A 477 4.43 -6.46 13.47
C GLU A 477 5.41 -7.51 14.01
N SER A 478 6.70 -7.39 13.70
CA SER A 478 7.70 -8.30 14.27
C SER A 478 7.92 -8.07 15.78
N ASN A 479 7.76 -6.85 16.29
CA ASN A 479 7.75 -6.61 17.74
C ASN A 479 6.57 -7.32 18.41
N GLN A 480 5.38 -7.34 17.77
CA GLN A 480 4.21 -8.06 18.29
C GLN A 480 4.45 -9.58 18.36
N LEU A 481 5.07 -10.19 17.35
CA LEU A 481 5.42 -11.62 17.41
C LEU A 481 6.41 -11.92 18.54
N VAL A 482 7.48 -11.11 18.68
CA VAL A 482 8.47 -11.28 19.75
C VAL A 482 7.80 -11.15 21.11
N GLN A 483 6.92 -10.16 21.30
CA GLN A 483 6.18 -9.99 22.55
C GLN A 483 5.24 -11.17 22.83
N TYR A 484 4.55 -11.68 21.81
CA TYR A 484 3.72 -12.89 21.94
C TYR A 484 4.56 -14.07 22.42
N CYS A 485 5.71 -14.31 21.80
CA CYS A 485 6.61 -15.41 22.17
C CYS A 485 7.11 -15.27 23.62
N HIS A 486 7.53 -14.08 24.03
CA HIS A 486 7.95 -13.81 25.41
C HIS A 486 6.83 -14.09 26.42
N ASN A 487 5.58 -13.69 26.11
CA ASN A 487 4.42 -13.96 26.96
C ASN A 487 4.11 -15.46 27.11
N HIS A 488 4.60 -16.30 26.19
CA HIS A 488 4.42 -17.76 26.20
C HIS A 488 5.71 -18.51 26.57
N ASN A 489 6.73 -17.82 27.11
CA ASN A 489 8.03 -18.39 27.49
C ASN A 489 8.79 -19.04 26.31
N ILE A 490 8.62 -18.53 25.11
CA ILE A 490 9.36 -18.93 23.91
C ILE A 490 10.53 -17.95 23.74
N ILE A 491 11.74 -18.48 23.52
CA ILE A 491 12.92 -17.64 23.27
C ILE A 491 12.74 -16.97 21.91
N SER A 492 12.76 -15.64 21.87
CA SER A 492 12.59 -14.94 20.59
C SER A 492 13.31 -13.62 20.49
N GLU A 493 13.74 -13.31 19.27
CA GLU A 493 14.46 -12.09 18.92
C GLU A 493 14.25 -11.76 17.44
N ARG A 494 14.25 -10.46 17.09
CA ARG A 494 14.45 -10.02 15.70
C ARG A 494 15.94 -9.81 15.47
N LEU A 495 16.52 -10.64 14.60
CA LEU A 495 17.95 -10.69 14.38
C LEU A 495 18.45 -9.46 13.60
N PHE A 496 19.62 -8.96 13.98
CA PHE A 496 20.29 -7.85 13.30
C PHE A 496 21.81 -7.97 13.43
N GLY A 497 22.54 -7.84 12.32
CA GLY A 497 24.00 -7.93 12.32
C GLY A 497 24.48 -9.39 12.32
N ARG A 498 25.00 -9.87 13.46
CA ARG A 498 25.39 -11.27 13.65
C ARG A 498 24.81 -11.83 14.93
N GLN A 499 24.46 -13.12 14.90
CA GLN A 499 24.04 -13.86 16.09
C GLN A 499 24.60 -15.29 16.03
N GLU A 500 24.82 -15.88 17.19
CA GLU A 500 25.30 -17.25 17.34
C GLU A 500 24.44 -18.03 18.34
N ILE A 501 23.96 -19.20 17.93
CA ILE A 501 23.05 -20.05 18.69
C ILE A 501 23.67 -21.45 18.76
N PHE A 502 23.63 -22.07 19.94
CA PHE A 502 24.08 -23.44 20.16
C PHE A 502 22.93 -24.30 20.67
N LEU A 503 22.72 -25.44 20.01
CA LEU A 503 21.79 -26.48 20.44
C LEU A 503 22.61 -27.70 20.88
N HIS A 504 22.75 -27.91 22.18
CA HIS A 504 23.47 -29.07 22.75
C HIS A 504 22.79 -30.39 22.36
N SER A 505 23.51 -31.51 22.33
CA SER A 505 22.89 -32.81 22.07
C SER A 505 22.00 -33.23 23.25
N THR A 506 20.82 -33.79 22.97
CA THR A 506 20.03 -34.49 23.98
C THR A 506 20.53 -35.93 24.02
N ILE A 507 21.51 -36.22 24.87
CA ILE A 507 21.83 -37.60 25.23
C ILE A 507 20.65 -38.11 26.05
N SER A 508 19.89 -39.06 25.51
CA SER A 508 18.90 -39.82 26.25
C SER A 508 19.63 -40.66 27.31
N THR A 509 19.73 -40.16 28.54
CA THR A 509 20.03 -41.02 29.69
C THR A 509 18.85 -41.96 29.87
N GLN A 510 19.11 -43.25 29.66
CA GLN A 510 18.21 -44.34 30.04
C GLN A 510 17.80 -44.17 31.51
N HIS A 511 16.54 -43.83 31.76
CA HIS A 511 15.96 -43.93 33.09
C HIS A 511 15.59 -45.38 33.35
N SER A 512 16.39 -46.04 34.19
CA SER A 512 15.98 -47.24 34.91
C SER A 512 15.07 -46.85 36.10
N GLY A 513 13.84 -47.36 36.07
CA GLY A 513 13.07 -47.79 37.25
C GLY A 513 12.54 -46.72 38.21
N ASN A 514 11.23 -46.46 38.16
CA ASN A 514 10.24 -47.01 39.10
C ASN A 514 8.91 -46.22 39.02
N ASP A 515 7.87 -46.93 38.59
CA ASP A 515 6.44 -46.68 38.85
C ASP A 515 6.15 -46.54 40.37
N PRO A 516 5.04 -45.89 40.83
CA PRO A 516 3.69 -46.43 40.57
C PRO A 516 2.45 -45.47 40.58
N VAL A 517 1.47 -45.87 39.74
CA VAL A 517 0.02 -46.05 40.02
C VAL A 517 -0.90 -44.82 40.28
N ASN A 518 -1.86 -44.60 39.36
CA ASN A 518 -3.33 -44.48 39.56
C ASN A 518 -3.96 -43.94 38.26
N SER A 519 -5.15 -44.29 37.79
CA SER A 519 -6.14 -45.35 38.03
C SER A 519 -7.19 -45.17 36.90
N LEU A 520 -7.73 -46.28 36.39
CA LEU A 520 -8.73 -46.33 35.32
C LEU A 520 -10.04 -45.60 35.67
N GLU A 521 -10.77 -45.11 34.66
CA GLU A 521 -12.18 -45.48 34.46
C GLU A 521 -12.67 -45.27 33.02
N LYS A 522 -13.46 -46.26 32.56
CA LYS A 522 -14.11 -46.41 31.24
C LYS A 522 -15.55 -45.90 31.32
N MET A 523 -16.09 -45.35 30.22
CA MET A 523 -17.51 -45.41 29.78
C MET A 523 -17.61 -44.59 28.48
N THR A 524 -18.31 -44.91 27.39
CA THR A 524 -19.12 -46.05 26.92
C THR A 524 -19.38 -45.76 25.43
N THR A 525 -19.42 -46.82 24.61
CA THR A 525 -19.91 -46.80 23.22
C THR A 525 -21.44 -46.90 23.19
N GLU A 526 -22.11 -46.07 22.39
CA GLU A 526 -23.45 -46.35 21.85
C GLU A 526 -23.50 -46.11 20.33
N GLN A 527 -24.39 -46.89 19.69
CA GLN A 527 -24.43 -47.31 18.30
C GLN A 527 -25.44 -46.50 17.44
N PHE A 528 -25.05 -46.23 16.17
CA PHE A 528 -25.79 -46.35 14.87
C PHE A 528 -27.24 -45.82 14.70
N PRO A 529 -27.64 -45.28 13.50
CA PRO A 529 -27.60 -46.04 12.25
C PRO A 529 -27.25 -45.31 10.94
N THR A 530 -26.78 -46.14 10.01
CA THR A 530 -26.69 -45.99 8.56
C THR A 530 -28.07 -46.00 7.88
N SER A 531 -28.36 -45.05 6.98
CA SER A 531 -28.79 -45.35 5.59
C SER A 531 -28.95 -44.08 4.74
N PRO A 532 -28.90 -44.22 3.39
CA PRO A 532 -28.62 -43.14 2.44
C PRO A 532 -29.91 -42.46 1.96
N LEU A 533 -29.85 -41.15 1.75
CA LEU A 533 -30.85 -40.42 0.99
C LEU A 533 -30.17 -39.50 -0.02
N LEU A 534 -30.42 -39.81 -1.29
CA LEU A 534 -30.32 -38.93 -2.45
C LEU A 534 -31.14 -37.65 -2.20
N MET A 535 -30.59 -36.50 -2.55
CA MET A 535 -31.30 -35.27 -2.94
C MET A 535 -30.24 -34.34 -3.57
N ASP A 536 -30.26 -34.25 -4.89
CA ASP A 536 -30.92 -33.20 -5.67
C ASP A 536 -30.09 -31.92 -5.71
N THR A 537 -29.48 -31.72 -6.88
CA THR A 537 -28.83 -30.50 -7.32
C THR A 537 -29.89 -29.42 -7.53
N GLU A 538 -30.03 -28.49 -6.59
CA GLU A 538 -30.60 -27.18 -6.88
C GLU A 538 -29.47 -26.16 -7.05
N GLN A 539 -29.45 -25.54 -8.23
CA GLN A 539 -28.66 -24.34 -8.50
C GLN A 539 -29.22 -23.19 -7.66
N GLU A 540 -28.56 -22.85 -6.56
CA GLU A 540 -28.78 -21.55 -5.91
C GLU A 540 -28.08 -20.46 -6.74
N SER A 541 -28.88 -19.70 -7.49
CA SER A 541 -28.48 -18.42 -8.07
C SER A 541 -28.27 -17.42 -6.92
N THR A 542 -27.04 -16.94 -6.73
CA THR A 542 -26.76 -15.76 -5.91
C THR A 542 -27.53 -14.55 -6.46
N PRO A 543 -28.21 -13.73 -5.63
CA PRO A 543 -28.90 -12.54 -6.12
C PRO A 543 -27.90 -11.55 -6.73
N GLU A 544 -28.15 -11.06 -7.94
CA GLU A 544 -27.35 -9.99 -8.56
C GLU A 544 -27.39 -8.72 -7.68
N LYS A 545 -26.22 -8.15 -7.37
CA LYS A 545 -26.09 -6.88 -6.63
C LYS A 545 -26.74 -5.73 -7.40
N SER A 546 -27.51 -4.88 -6.73
CA SER A 546 -28.06 -3.67 -7.35
C SER A 546 -26.96 -2.68 -7.76
N ILE A 547 -27.24 -1.77 -8.70
CA ILE A 547 -26.24 -0.80 -9.19
C ILE A 547 -25.73 0.13 -8.07
N ASN A 548 -26.59 0.44 -7.10
CA ASN A 548 -26.24 1.24 -5.93
C ASN A 548 -25.28 0.48 -4.99
N GLU A 549 -25.50 -0.81 -4.76
CA GLU A 549 -24.63 -1.64 -3.93
C GLU A 549 -23.25 -1.81 -4.57
N PHE A 550 -23.22 -2.04 -5.89
CA PHE A 550 -21.96 -2.13 -6.62
C PHE A 550 -21.19 -0.81 -6.56
N LEU A 551 -21.82 0.34 -6.81
CA LEU A 551 -21.15 1.63 -6.77
C LEU A 551 -20.73 2.06 -5.35
N THR A 552 -21.47 1.63 -4.33
CA THR A 552 -21.10 1.79 -2.92
C THR A 552 -19.90 0.94 -2.55
N GLU A 553 -19.87 -0.31 -3.02
CA GLU A 553 -18.71 -1.18 -2.92
C GLU A 553 -17.51 -0.53 -3.60
N LEU A 554 -17.70 0.10 -4.76
CA LEU A 554 -16.64 0.86 -5.41
C LEU A 554 -16.13 2.03 -4.54
N ASP A 555 -16.98 2.75 -3.85
CA ASP A 555 -16.53 3.89 -3.03
C ASP A 555 -15.95 3.54 -1.68
N ASN A 556 -16.38 2.44 -1.07
CA ASN A 556 -15.71 1.88 0.11
C ASN A 556 -14.28 1.41 -0.19
N LEU A 557 -14.06 1.17 -1.47
CA LEU A 557 -12.81 0.81 -2.11
C LEU A 557 -12.09 2.05 -2.70
N ASP A 558 -12.63 3.25 -2.42
CA ASP A 558 -12.17 4.58 -2.84
C ASP A 558 -11.94 4.69 -4.37
N ILE A 559 -12.67 3.86 -5.10
CA ILE A 559 -12.71 3.79 -6.56
C ILE A 559 -13.63 4.89 -7.06
N LYS A 560 -13.03 5.94 -7.59
CA LYS A 560 -13.70 7.06 -8.24
C LYS A 560 -14.01 6.76 -9.70
N LEU A 561 -15.23 7.02 -10.14
CA LEU A 561 -15.63 6.96 -11.54
C LEU A 561 -16.03 8.38 -11.94
N LEU A 562 -15.44 8.85 -13.04
CA LEU A 562 -15.77 10.11 -13.68
C LEU A 562 -16.30 9.83 -15.08
N LEU A 563 -17.22 10.64 -15.53
CA LEU A 563 -17.68 10.62 -16.92
C LEU A 563 -17.07 11.81 -17.66
N GLU A 564 -16.33 11.54 -18.74
CA GLU A 564 -15.81 12.55 -19.67
C GLU A 564 -16.51 12.37 -21.03
N GLY A 565 -17.61 13.10 -21.28
CA GLY A 565 -18.47 12.86 -22.44
C GLY A 565 -19.14 11.49 -22.35
N ASP A 566 -18.93 10.61 -23.34
CA ASP A 566 -19.44 9.22 -23.33
C ASP A 566 -18.41 8.22 -22.76
N ARG A 567 -17.28 8.71 -22.23
CA ARG A 567 -16.19 7.87 -21.70
C ARG A 567 -16.19 7.83 -20.18
N LEU A 568 -16.43 6.64 -19.64
CA LEU A 568 -16.30 6.34 -18.22
C LEU A 568 -14.81 6.16 -17.84
N ARG A 569 -14.27 7.10 -17.06
CA ARG A 569 -12.95 7.00 -16.43
C ARG A 569 -13.08 6.46 -15.02
N CYS A 570 -12.17 5.57 -14.64
CA CYS A 570 -12.11 5.00 -13.30
C CYS A 570 -10.74 5.34 -12.68
N ASN A 571 -10.74 6.16 -11.65
CA ASN A 571 -9.59 6.52 -10.83
C ASN A 571 -9.72 5.84 -9.47
N ALA A 572 -8.75 5.07 -9.03
CA ALA A 572 -8.92 4.31 -7.80
C ALA A 572 -7.58 3.99 -7.14
N PRO A 573 -7.52 3.90 -5.80
CA PRO A 573 -6.28 3.75 -5.05
C PRO A 573 -5.62 2.41 -5.27
N LYS A 574 -4.41 2.32 -4.69
CA LYS A 574 -3.58 1.14 -4.76
C LYS A 574 -4.31 -0.16 -4.30
N GLY A 575 -4.91 -0.89 -5.27
CA GLY A 575 -5.10 -2.36 -5.23
C GLY A 575 -6.50 -2.87 -5.57
N VAL A 576 -7.43 -1.97 -5.45
CA VAL A 576 -8.78 -2.26 -5.05
C VAL A 576 -9.80 -2.60 -6.22
N LEU A 577 -9.41 -2.74 -7.50
CA LEU A 577 -10.24 -2.89 -8.75
C LEU A 577 -9.81 -4.27 -9.18
N THR A 578 -10.43 -5.21 -8.50
CA THR A 578 -10.29 -6.63 -8.76
C THR A 578 -10.75 -6.94 -10.18
N SER A 579 -10.43 -8.13 -10.66
CA SER A 579 -10.93 -8.66 -11.93
C SER A 579 -12.46 -8.62 -11.97
N ASP A 580 -13.09 -9.00 -10.87
CA ASP A 580 -14.55 -9.05 -10.72
C ASP A 580 -15.16 -7.65 -10.78
N ILE A 581 -14.58 -6.68 -10.08
CA ILE A 581 -14.99 -5.27 -10.15
C ILE A 581 -14.79 -4.70 -11.56
N LYS A 582 -13.73 -5.10 -12.29
CA LYS A 582 -13.50 -4.63 -13.67
C LYS A 582 -14.45 -5.25 -14.67
N GLU A 583 -14.72 -6.54 -14.54
CA GLU A 583 -15.74 -7.21 -15.35
C GLU A 583 -17.09 -6.60 -15.01
N GLU A 584 -17.51 -6.52 -13.75
CA GLU A 584 -18.77 -5.91 -13.35
C GLU A 584 -18.88 -4.43 -13.79
N LEU A 585 -17.80 -3.63 -13.75
CA LEU A 585 -17.72 -2.28 -14.34
C LEU A 585 -17.87 -2.25 -15.87
N LYS A 586 -17.42 -3.29 -16.56
CA LYS A 586 -17.44 -3.42 -18.02
C LYS A 586 -18.78 -3.96 -18.50
N THR A 587 -19.34 -4.95 -17.82
CA THR A 587 -20.64 -5.58 -18.10
C THR A 587 -21.77 -4.62 -17.76
N ARG A 588 -21.68 -3.92 -16.62
CA ARG A 588 -22.63 -2.89 -16.21
C ARG A 588 -22.28 -1.51 -16.74
N LYS A 589 -21.28 -1.38 -17.63
CA LYS A 589 -20.85 -0.10 -18.20
C LYS A 589 -22.01 0.74 -18.77
N PRO A 590 -23.00 0.17 -19.50
CA PRO A 590 -24.15 0.94 -19.97
C PRO A 590 -25.00 1.47 -18.82
N GLU A 591 -25.19 0.67 -17.77
CA GLU A 591 -25.94 0.99 -16.55
C GLU A 591 -25.22 2.06 -15.71
N ILE A 592 -23.90 1.96 -15.60
CA ILE A 592 -23.02 2.91 -14.91
C ILE A 592 -22.93 4.23 -15.69
N ILE A 593 -22.81 4.19 -17.01
CA ILE A 593 -22.85 5.40 -17.85
C ILE A 593 -24.23 6.04 -17.70
N ALA A 594 -25.33 5.30 -17.76
CA ALA A 594 -26.67 5.86 -17.51
C ALA A 594 -26.80 6.48 -16.10
N PHE A 595 -26.17 5.86 -15.09
CA PHE A 595 -26.15 6.33 -13.71
C PHE A 595 -25.23 7.55 -13.45
N LEU A 596 -24.13 7.69 -14.20
CA LEU A 596 -23.13 8.76 -14.03
C LEU A 596 -23.27 9.87 -15.07
N THR A 597 -24.02 9.65 -16.15
CA THR A 597 -24.39 10.69 -17.10
C THR A 597 -25.15 11.75 -16.32
N PRO A 598 -24.63 13.00 -16.24
CA PRO A 598 -25.42 14.10 -15.72
C PRO A 598 -26.68 14.09 -16.53
N ILE A 599 -27.81 13.90 -15.84
CA ILE A 599 -29.10 13.85 -16.53
C ILE A 599 -29.24 15.21 -17.24
N LYS A 600 -28.97 15.21 -18.54
CA LYS A 600 -29.10 16.40 -19.42
C LYS A 600 -30.54 16.63 -19.82
N THR A 601 -31.41 15.67 -19.52
CA THR A 601 -32.82 15.93 -19.31
C THR A 601 -32.99 16.37 -17.87
N GLN A 602 -33.92 17.27 -17.63
CA GLN A 602 -34.49 17.54 -16.32
C GLN A 602 -35.23 16.27 -15.85
N ALA A 603 -34.56 15.13 -15.66
CA ALA A 603 -35.18 14.02 -14.94
C ALA A 603 -35.30 14.49 -13.50
N ASN A 604 -36.51 14.34 -13.00
CA ASN A 604 -36.98 14.99 -11.81
C ASN A 604 -36.18 14.46 -10.60
N LEU A 605 -35.10 15.13 -10.18
CA LEU A 605 -34.37 14.78 -8.95
C LEU A 605 -35.30 14.83 -7.73
N ASP A 606 -36.40 15.57 -7.83
CA ASP A 606 -37.52 15.52 -6.89
C ASP A 606 -38.16 14.13 -6.78
N ALA A 607 -38.27 13.39 -7.88
CA ALA A 607 -38.81 12.03 -7.88
C ALA A 607 -37.88 11.01 -7.19
N GLU A 608 -36.63 11.37 -6.93
CA GLU A 608 -35.68 10.57 -6.13
C GLU A 608 -35.80 10.87 -4.62
N ALA A 609 -36.44 11.99 -4.24
CA ALA A 609 -36.70 12.34 -2.86
C ALA A 609 -37.93 11.59 -2.34
N VAL A 610 -37.85 10.26 -2.24
CA VAL A 610 -38.93 9.42 -1.72
C VAL A 610 -38.50 8.80 -0.40
N LEU A 611 -39.11 9.25 0.70
CA LEU A 611 -38.91 8.66 2.02
C LEU A 611 -39.75 7.38 2.16
N ASP A 612 -39.10 6.26 2.52
CA ASP A 612 -39.75 4.98 2.83
C ASP A 612 -40.98 5.18 3.72
N SER A 613 -42.14 4.67 3.28
CA SER A 613 -43.43 4.87 3.93
C SER A 613 -43.53 4.27 5.33
N THR A 614 -42.63 3.34 5.69
CA THR A 614 -42.53 2.76 7.04
C THR A 614 -41.84 3.67 8.05
N ILE A 615 -41.10 4.68 7.58
CA ILE A 615 -40.44 5.68 8.43
C ILE A 615 -41.50 6.69 8.86
N VAL A 616 -42.17 6.36 9.95
CA VAL A 616 -43.18 7.15 10.62
C VAL A 616 -42.97 7.01 12.13
N PRO A 617 -42.93 8.10 12.90
CA PRO A 617 -42.89 8.06 14.36
C PRO A 617 -44.03 7.21 14.94
N GLN A 618 -43.70 6.10 15.60
CA GLN A 618 -44.69 5.19 16.21
C GLN A 618 -45.05 5.59 17.65
N THR A 619 -44.26 6.47 18.26
CA THR A 619 -44.44 6.91 19.65
C THR A 619 -44.42 8.44 19.73
N PRO A 620 -45.09 9.04 20.72
CA PRO A 620 -44.96 10.46 20.99
C PRO A 620 -43.49 10.84 21.23
N VAL A 621 -43.07 11.96 20.67
CA VAL A 621 -41.73 12.51 20.85
C VAL A 621 -41.48 12.77 22.32
N LYS A 622 -40.41 12.21 22.87
CA LYS A 622 -39.91 12.59 24.19
C LYS A 622 -38.79 13.60 24.00
N ILE A 623 -39.12 14.90 24.03
CA ILE A 623 -38.10 15.95 24.04
C ILE A 623 -37.39 15.86 25.41
N VAL A 624 -36.12 15.45 25.39
CA VAL A 624 -35.28 15.37 26.59
C VAL A 624 -34.46 16.66 26.67
N PRO A 625 -34.68 17.55 27.66
CA PRO A 625 -33.94 18.82 27.76
C PRO A 625 -32.43 18.63 27.93
N GLU A 626 -32.04 17.54 28.61
CA GLU A 626 -30.65 17.14 28.82
C GLU A 626 -30.51 15.67 28.39
N PRO A 627 -30.14 15.40 27.13
CA PRO A 627 -30.03 14.03 26.63
C PRO A 627 -28.94 13.27 27.40
N THR A 628 -29.19 12.00 27.69
CA THR A 628 -28.21 11.13 28.34
C THR A 628 -27.36 10.38 27.33
N ASN A 629 -27.93 10.09 26.15
CA ASN A 629 -27.27 9.35 25.08
C ASN A 629 -27.48 10.05 23.73
N ILE A 630 -26.38 10.39 23.07
CA ILE A 630 -26.38 11.07 21.77
C ILE A 630 -25.78 10.15 20.73
N PHE A 631 -26.44 9.99 19.58
CA PHE A 631 -25.86 9.30 18.43
C PHE A 631 -25.30 10.31 17.44
N LEU A 632 -23.99 10.26 17.20
CA LEU A 632 -23.27 11.16 16.32
C LEU A 632 -22.72 10.40 15.11
N THR A 633 -23.05 10.87 13.92
CA THR A 633 -22.44 10.37 12.68
C THR A 633 -21.35 11.32 12.20
N GLY A 634 -20.28 10.77 11.63
CA GLY A 634 -19.19 11.57 11.06
C GLY A 634 -18.24 12.18 12.10
N ALA A 635 -18.15 11.61 13.30
CA ALA A 635 -17.29 12.09 14.40
C ALA A 635 -15.78 12.16 14.05
N THR A 636 -15.34 11.40 13.03
CA THR A 636 -13.97 11.41 12.51
C THR A 636 -13.74 12.45 11.40
N GLY A 637 -14.78 13.19 10.98
CA GLY A 637 -14.67 14.27 9.99
C GLY A 637 -14.32 15.62 10.63
N PHE A 638 -13.96 16.61 9.82
CA PHE A 638 -13.49 17.92 10.32
C PHE A 638 -14.52 18.63 11.22
N LEU A 639 -15.72 18.92 10.72
CA LEU A 639 -16.81 19.49 11.53
C LEU A 639 -17.30 18.51 12.61
N GLY A 640 -17.29 17.20 12.31
CA GLY A 640 -17.76 16.20 13.26
C GLY A 640 -16.88 16.09 14.50
N ASN A 641 -15.58 16.35 14.38
CA ASN A 641 -14.67 16.40 15.51
C ASN A 641 -14.93 17.63 16.39
N ALA A 642 -15.24 18.78 15.78
CA ALA A 642 -15.69 19.98 16.50
C ALA A 642 -17.01 19.73 17.25
N LEU A 643 -17.99 19.12 16.56
CA LEU A 643 -19.27 18.76 17.17
C LEU A 643 -19.10 17.76 18.32
N LEU A 644 -18.25 16.75 18.18
CA LEU A 644 -17.95 15.82 19.27
C LEU A 644 -17.36 16.56 20.48
N TYR A 645 -16.40 17.44 20.24
CA TYR A 645 -15.80 18.26 21.29
C TYR A 645 -16.84 19.16 21.99
N ASP A 646 -17.64 19.91 21.23
CA ASP A 646 -18.69 20.78 21.79
C ASP A 646 -19.77 20.00 22.53
N LEU A 647 -20.18 18.82 22.03
CA LEU A 647 -21.12 17.94 22.72
C LEU A 647 -20.57 17.44 24.05
N LEU A 648 -19.28 17.08 24.10
CA LEU A 648 -18.60 16.67 25.33
C LEU A 648 -18.51 17.83 26.33
N GLN A 649 -18.25 19.05 25.85
CA GLN A 649 -18.14 20.24 26.70
C GLN A 649 -19.49 20.75 27.23
N GLN A 650 -20.52 20.74 26.39
CA GLN A 650 -21.79 21.42 26.68
C GLN A 650 -22.89 20.49 27.21
N THR A 651 -22.63 19.19 27.29
CA THR A 651 -23.56 18.18 27.82
C THR A 651 -22.85 17.23 28.76
N SER A 652 -23.62 16.44 29.51
CA SER A 652 -23.10 15.29 30.29
C SER A 652 -23.33 13.94 29.58
N ALA A 653 -23.83 13.97 28.34
CA ALA A 653 -24.26 12.78 27.62
C ALA A 653 -23.11 11.84 27.24
N THR A 654 -23.44 10.56 27.09
CA THR A 654 -22.60 9.58 26.40
C THR A 654 -22.84 9.69 24.89
N ILE A 655 -21.76 9.73 24.11
CA ILE A 655 -21.78 9.97 22.67
C ILE A 655 -21.43 8.69 21.93
N TYR A 656 -22.44 8.08 21.31
CA TYR A 656 -22.33 6.93 20.42
C TYR A 656 -21.88 7.42 19.04
N CYS A 657 -20.62 7.18 18.70
CA CYS A 657 -20.02 7.66 17.47
C CYS A 657 -20.05 6.56 16.41
N LEU A 658 -20.81 6.76 15.32
CA LEU A 658 -20.76 5.84 14.19
C LEU A 658 -19.42 5.99 13.44
N VAL A 659 -18.63 4.93 13.42
CA VAL A 659 -17.28 4.91 12.84
C VAL A 659 -17.10 3.69 11.93
N ARG A 660 -16.44 3.90 10.79
CA ARG A 660 -16.06 2.84 9.85
C ARG A 660 -14.61 2.41 10.13
N ASP A 661 -14.44 1.30 10.82
CA ASP A 661 -13.14 0.69 11.14
C ASP A 661 -13.29 -0.83 11.40
N GLU A 662 -12.17 -1.54 11.53
CA GLU A 662 -12.12 -3.01 11.66
C GLU A 662 -12.43 -3.52 13.07
N SER A 663 -12.17 -2.70 14.10
CA SER A 663 -12.40 -3.06 15.51
C SER A 663 -12.76 -1.84 16.38
N PRO A 664 -13.50 -2.02 17.49
CA PRO A 664 -13.88 -0.94 18.39
C PRO A 664 -12.67 -0.23 19.01
N GLU A 665 -11.58 -0.95 19.26
CA GLU A 665 -10.35 -0.41 19.85
C GLU A 665 -9.66 0.59 18.91
N ILE A 666 -9.58 0.25 17.62
CA ILE A 666 -9.01 1.14 16.60
C ILE A 666 -9.90 2.37 16.42
N ALA A 667 -11.23 2.19 16.41
CA ALA A 667 -12.18 3.30 16.34
C ALA A 667 -12.04 4.24 17.55
N GLN A 668 -11.86 3.68 18.76
CA GLN A 668 -11.62 4.45 19.98
C GLN A 668 -10.33 5.25 19.90
N GLU A 669 -9.23 4.61 19.48
CA GLU A 669 -7.93 5.26 19.34
C GLU A 669 -7.98 6.40 18.31
N LYS A 670 -8.70 6.22 17.20
CA LYS A 670 -8.88 7.25 16.17
C LYS A 670 -9.65 8.47 16.68
N LEU A 671 -10.73 8.26 17.43
CA LEU A 671 -11.50 9.34 18.06
C LEU A 671 -10.66 10.07 19.12
N TYR A 672 -9.91 9.31 19.94
CA TYR A 672 -8.97 9.85 20.93
C TYR A 672 -7.91 10.73 20.28
N ASN A 673 -7.18 10.19 19.31
CA ASN A 673 -6.08 10.88 18.64
C ASN A 673 -6.59 12.13 17.90
N SER A 674 -7.75 12.05 17.25
CA SER A 674 -8.36 13.18 16.55
C SER A 674 -8.72 14.31 17.52
N LEU A 675 -9.40 14.03 18.64
CA LEU A 675 -9.73 15.04 19.64
C LEU A 675 -8.48 15.62 20.31
N LYS A 676 -7.55 14.75 20.74
CA LYS A 676 -6.31 15.16 21.39
C LYS A 676 -5.48 16.09 20.53
N LEU A 677 -5.35 15.78 19.24
CA LEU A 677 -4.59 16.58 18.29
C LEU A 677 -5.22 17.97 18.07
N HIS A 678 -6.55 18.04 18.03
CA HIS A 678 -7.27 19.22 17.57
C HIS A 678 -7.71 20.18 18.69
N TYR A 679 -8.10 19.64 19.84
CA TYR A 679 -8.73 20.38 20.94
C TYR A 679 -8.09 20.09 22.31
N GLY A 680 -7.06 19.24 22.34
CA GLY A 680 -6.53 18.68 23.59
C GLY A 680 -7.37 17.52 24.12
N TRP A 681 -6.90 16.88 25.19
CA TRP A 681 -7.58 15.74 25.79
C TRP A 681 -7.86 15.98 27.26
N ASP A 682 -9.12 15.79 27.64
CA ASP A 682 -9.56 15.70 29.03
C ASP A 682 -9.93 14.24 29.31
N ASP A 683 -9.34 13.63 30.34
CA ASP A 683 -9.59 12.23 30.68
C ASP A 683 -11.06 11.95 31.02
N SER A 684 -11.84 12.98 31.39
CA SER A 684 -13.29 12.88 31.57
C SER A 684 -14.06 12.58 30.28
N PHE A 685 -13.46 12.79 29.10
CA PHE A 685 -14.07 12.44 27.81
C PHE A 685 -14.04 10.94 27.53
N ALA A 686 -13.01 10.22 27.98
CA ALA A 686 -12.80 8.81 27.67
C ALA A 686 -14.03 7.92 27.92
N PRO A 687 -14.67 7.94 29.10
CA PRO A 687 -15.82 7.07 29.38
C PRO A 687 -17.09 7.48 28.64
N ARG A 688 -17.13 8.69 28.05
CA ARG A 688 -18.30 9.24 27.38
C ARG A 688 -18.32 8.99 25.88
N ILE A 689 -17.23 8.52 25.29
CA ILE A 689 -17.16 8.24 23.85
C ILE A 689 -17.30 6.74 23.63
N ILE A 690 -18.39 6.32 22.99
CA ILE A 690 -18.66 4.93 22.65
C ILE A 690 -18.58 4.76 21.13
N PRO A 691 -17.61 4.01 20.59
CA PRO A 691 -17.51 3.77 19.16
C PRO A 691 -18.55 2.73 18.75
N VAL A 692 -19.34 3.04 17.72
CA VAL A 692 -20.31 2.16 17.10
C VAL A 692 -19.80 1.83 15.70
N LEU A 693 -19.34 0.59 15.50
CA LEU A 693 -18.84 0.16 14.19
C LEU A 693 -19.99 0.04 13.20
N GLY A 694 -19.97 0.87 12.15
CA GLY A 694 -20.98 0.86 11.11
C GLY A 694 -20.63 1.76 9.94
N ASP A 695 -21.50 1.76 8.94
CA ASP A 695 -21.30 2.40 7.65
C ASP A 695 -22.61 3.03 7.14
N LEU A 696 -22.60 4.34 6.97
CA LEU A 696 -23.74 5.12 6.43
C LEU A 696 -24.18 4.65 5.05
N SER A 697 -23.30 4.01 4.28
CA SER A 697 -23.61 3.56 2.94
C SER A 697 -24.41 2.25 2.88
N LYS A 698 -24.62 1.60 4.04
CA LYS A 698 -25.29 0.29 4.15
C LYS A 698 -26.67 0.42 4.83
N PRO A 699 -27.62 -0.51 4.52
CA PRO A 699 -28.86 -0.63 5.27
C PRO A 699 -28.62 -0.72 6.78
N LEU A 700 -29.52 -0.16 7.58
CA LEU A 700 -29.41 -0.13 9.04
C LEU A 700 -28.06 0.42 9.54
N LEU A 701 -27.44 1.33 8.78
CA LEU A 701 -26.13 1.92 9.08
C LEU A 701 -25.01 0.86 9.16
N GLY A 702 -25.16 -0.28 8.49
CA GLY A 702 -24.22 -1.41 8.52
C GLY A 702 -24.24 -2.20 9.84
N LEU A 703 -25.21 -1.95 10.71
CA LEU A 703 -25.38 -2.65 11.98
C LEU A 703 -26.19 -3.94 11.78
N SER A 704 -25.96 -4.94 12.64
CA SER A 704 -26.92 -6.04 12.75
C SER A 704 -28.27 -5.52 13.27
N GLN A 705 -29.36 -6.21 12.92
CA GLN A 705 -30.70 -5.85 13.40
C GLN A 705 -30.74 -5.67 14.93
N GLN A 706 -30.04 -6.53 15.68
CA GLN A 706 -29.99 -6.48 17.14
C GLN A 706 -29.27 -5.22 17.63
N GLN A 707 -28.11 -4.89 17.05
CA GLN A 707 -27.36 -3.69 17.39
C GLN A 707 -28.14 -2.42 17.03
N PHE A 708 -28.77 -2.39 15.84
CA PHE A 708 -29.60 -1.26 15.42
C PHE A 708 -30.75 -1.01 16.41
N GLN A 709 -31.44 -2.07 16.83
CA GLN A 709 -32.49 -1.99 17.84
C GLN A 709 -31.98 -1.59 19.23
N GLN A 710 -30.77 -2.01 19.61
CA GLN A 710 -30.14 -1.62 20.86
C GLN A 710 -29.82 -0.11 20.85
N ILE A 711 -29.13 0.38 19.81
CA ILE A 711 -28.84 1.80 19.65
C ILE A 711 -30.12 2.63 19.58
N ALA A 712 -31.15 2.13 18.87
CA ALA A 712 -32.46 2.77 18.80
C ALA A 712 -33.14 2.87 20.18
N LYS A 713 -32.89 1.93 21.09
CA LYS A 713 -33.44 1.96 22.44
C LYS A 713 -32.68 2.93 23.35
N GLU A 714 -31.36 3.03 23.18
CA GLU A 714 -30.48 3.79 24.06
C GLU A 714 -30.41 5.28 23.68
N THR A 715 -30.51 5.61 22.40
CA THR A 715 -30.32 6.97 21.88
C THR A 715 -31.50 7.90 22.20
N ASP A 716 -31.21 9.07 22.76
CA ASP A 716 -32.20 10.13 23.02
C ASP A 716 -32.32 11.12 21.84
N VAL A 717 -31.18 11.48 21.23
CA VAL A 717 -31.11 12.48 20.14
C VAL A 717 -30.01 12.11 19.15
N ILE A 718 -30.23 12.46 17.88
CA ILE A 718 -29.30 12.15 16.79
C ILE A 718 -28.72 13.44 16.21
N TYR A 719 -27.39 13.46 16.02
CA TYR A 719 -26.67 14.46 15.22
C TYR A 719 -26.17 13.81 13.93
N HIS A 720 -26.87 14.10 12.84
CA HIS A 720 -26.52 13.58 11.53
C HIS A 720 -25.59 14.54 10.77
N ASN A 721 -24.30 14.44 11.07
CA ASN A 721 -23.23 15.19 10.40
C ASN A 721 -22.49 14.38 9.33
N GLY A 722 -22.47 13.05 9.45
CA GLY A 722 -21.74 12.19 8.53
C GLY A 722 -22.28 12.31 7.10
N ALA A 723 -21.39 12.65 6.18
CA ALA A 723 -21.66 12.68 4.75
C ALA A 723 -20.34 12.44 4.01
N TRP A 724 -20.44 11.99 2.77
CA TRP A 724 -19.30 11.97 1.88
C TRP A 724 -19.24 13.25 1.04
N VAL A 725 -18.26 14.10 1.37
CA VAL A 725 -18.05 15.41 0.77
C VAL A 725 -17.04 15.30 -0.37
N ASN A 726 -17.55 15.24 -1.61
CA ASN A 726 -16.70 15.18 -2.81
C ASN A 726 -17.31 15.99 -3.96
N HIS A 727 -16.80 17.21 -4.16
CA HIS A 727 -17.31 18.15 -5.15
C HIS A 727 -17.08 17.73 -6.61
N THR A 728 -16.24 16.72 -6.85
CA THR A 728 -15.93 16.21 -8.20
C THR A 728 -16.72 14.96 -8.57
N SER A 729 -17.48 14.39 -7.62
CA SER A 729 -18.27 13.17 -7.85
C SER A 729 -19.72 13.49 -8.25
N PRO A 730 -20.34 12.71 -9.14
CA PRO A 730 -21.75 12.86 -9.50
C PRO A 730 -22.68 12.42 -8.36
N TYR A 731 -23.93 12.91 -8.37
CA TYR A 731 -24.98 12.64 -7.36
C TYR A 731 -25.08 11.17 -7.00
N SER A 732 -25.07 10.35 -8.03
CA SER A 732 -25.42 8.95 -7.99
C SER A 732 -24.42 8.13 -7.14
N ARG A 733 -23.14 8.52 -7.12
CA ARG A 733 -22.13 7.93 -6.21
C ARG A 733 -22.28 8.34 -4.75
N LEU A 734 -22.75 9.56 -4.54
CA LEU A 734 -22.95 10.10 -3.22
C LEU A 734 -24.29 9.67 -2.61
N LYS A 735 -25.20 9.14 -3.42
CA LYS A 735 -26.56 8.74 -3.04
C LYS A 735 -26.58 7.75 -1.88
N SER A 736 -25.78 6.68 -1.93
CA SER A 736 -25.82 5.65 -0.87
C SER A 736 -25.46 6.20 0.50
N THR A 737 -24.39 6.98 0.58
CA THR A 737 -23.95 7.57 1.85
C THR A 737 -24.81 8.76 2.27
N ASN A 738 -25.07 9.70 1.36
CA ASN A 738 -25.69 10.99 1.72
C ASN A 738 -27.21 10.93 1.72
N VAL A 739 -27.84 10.15 0.84
CA VAL A 739 -29.30 10.06 0.72
C VAL A 739 -29.83 8.85 1.48
N LEU A 740 -29.37 7.65 1.13
CA LEU A 740 -29.85 6.43 1.79
C LEU A 740 -29.34 6.33 3.24
N GLY A 741 -28.11 6.76 3.53
CA GLY A 741 -27.63 6.90 4.89
C GLY A 741 -28.50 7.86 5.73
N THR A 742 -28.94 8.99 5.16
CA THR A 742 -29.91 9.87 5.82
C THR A 742 -31.22 9.14 6.08
N GLN A 743 -31.73 8.38 5.12
CA GLN A 743 -32.95 7.58 5.30
C GLN A 743 -32.81 6.57 6.45
N GLU A 744 -31.68 5.87 6.56
CA GLU A 744 -31.45 4.90 7.64
C GLU A 744 -31.26 5.58 9.01
N VAL A 745 -30.74 6.81 9.04
CA VAL A 745 -30.74 7.63 10.25
C VAL A 745 -32.15 8.04 10.66
N LEU A 746 -33.00 8.44 9.70
CA LEU A 746 -34.41 8.74 9.96
C LEU A 746 -35.17 7.49 10.42
N ARG A 747 -34.84 6.32 9.88
CA ARG A 747 -35.35 5.03 10.35
C ARG A 747 -34.96 4.76 11.80
N LEU A 748 -33.70 4.98 12.17
CA LEU A 748 -33.22 4.85 13.55
C LEU A 748 -33.97 5.80 14.49
N ALA A 749 -34.25 7.01 13.99
CA ALA A 749 -34.98 8.04 14.73
C ALA A 749 -36.43 7.65 15.03
N CYS A 750 -37.07 6.83 14.18
CA CYS A 750 -38.43 6.33 14.38
C CYS A 750 -38.50 4.95 15.10
N GLU A 751 -37.40 4.20 15.15
CA GLU A 751 -37.36 2.85 15.71
C GLU A 751 -37.41 2.87 17.26
N LYS A 752 -38.29 2.04 17.85
CA LYS A 752 -38.62 1.93 19.29
C LYS A 752 -39.20 3.19 19.95
N THR A 753 -38.47 4.30 19.88
CA THR A 753 -38.80 5.60 20.45
C THR A 753 -38.48 6.69 19.45
N THR A 754 -39.31 7.73 19.39
CA THR A 754 -39.09 8.85 18.47
C THR A 754 -38.01 9.78 19.00
N LYS A 755 -36.97 10.02 18.21
CA LYS A 755 -35.77 10.80 18.57
C LYS A 755 -35.67 12.06 17.71
N PRO A 756 -35.42 13.25 18.28
CA PRO A 756 -35.10 14.43 17.48
C PRO A 756 -33.84 14.22 16.63
N VAL A 757 -33.84 14.76 15.41
CA VAL A 757 -32.70 14.69 14.48
C VAL A 757 -32.19 16.08 14.14
N HIS A 758 -30.94 16.35 14.53
CA HIS A 758 -30.18 17.52 14.09
C HIS A 758 -29.41 17.16 12.82
N PHE A 759 -29.91 17.61 11.67
CA PHE A 759 -29.34 17.31 10.36
C PHE A 759 -28.43 18.44 9.89
N ILE A 760 -27.16 18.12 9.65
CA ILE A 760 -26.19 19.07 9.13
C ILE A 760 -26.26 19.03 7.60
N SER A 761 -26.79 20.09 7.02
CA SER A 761 -26.90 20.34 5.59
C SER A 761 -25.88 21.39 5.12
N THR A 762 -26.06 21.95 3.93
CA THR A 762 -25.20 22.98 3.35
C THR A 762 -26.02 24.01 2.59
N ILE A 763 -25.55 25.26 2.53
CA ILE A 763 -26.15 26.28 1.65
C ILE A 763 -26.03 25.93 0.16
N SER A 764 -25.15 24.97 -0.20
CA SER A 764 -24.97 24.50 -1.58
C SER A 764 -26.20 23.80 -2.14
N VAL A 765 -27.23 23.51 -1.33
CA VAL A 765 -28.49 22.92 -1.81
C VAL A 765 -29.29 23.89 -2.69
N PHE A 766 -28.96 25.18 -2.70
CA PHE A 766 -29.63 26.17 -3.54
C PHE A 766 -28.91 26.40 -4.87
N ASN A 767 -29.67 26.53 -5.95
CA ASN A 767 -29.13 26.71 -7.29
C ASN A 767 -28.74 28.18 -7.57
N PRO A 768 -27.50 28.48 -7.98
CA PRO A 768 -27.08 29.83 -8.34
C PRO A 768 -27.57 30.34 -9.71
N SER A 769 -28.19 29.47 -10.53
CA SER A 769 -28.40 29.69 -11.98
C SER A 769 -29.52 30.65 -12.37
N ASP A 770 -30.27 31.22 -11.42
CA ASP A 770 -31.30 32.19 -11.77
C ASP A 770 -30.65 33.52 -12.18
N LEU A 771 -30.49 33.69 -13.49
CA LEU A 771 -29.92 34.86 -14.16
C LEU A 771 -30.79 36.12 -13.97
N SER A 772 -31.84 36.08 -13.15
CA SER A 772 -32.77 37.17 -12.88
C SER A 772 -32.84 37.61 -11.40
N GLN A 773 -31.78 38.26 -10.91
CA GLN A 773 -31.83 39.30 -9.85
C GLN A 773 -32.44 38.98 -8.45
N LYS A 774 -31.65 39.25 -7.39
CA LYS A 774 -32.06 39.81 -6.07
C LYS A 774 -32.90 38.97 -5.08
N ARG A 775 -33.13 37.67 -5.26
CA ARG A 775 -33.79 36.86 -4.21
C ARG A 775 -32.85 36.66 -3.01
N VAL A 776 -33.33 36.98 -1.80
CA VAL A 776 -32.70 36.59 -0.53
C VAL A 776 -33.35 35.27 -0.10
N ILE A 777 -32.55 34.22 0.01
CA ILE A 777 -32.98 32.89 0.44
C ILE A 777 -33.12 32.90 1.95
N LYS A 778 -34.33 32.70 2.44
CA LYS A 778 -34.63 32.66 3.87
C LYS A 778 -34.42 31.26 4.43
N GLU A 779 -34.15 31.18 5.72
CA GLU A 779 -34.10 29.88 6.41
C GLU A 779 -35.42 29.13 6.36
N SER A 780 -36.55 29.83 6.25
CA SER A 780 -37.88 29.22 6.05
C SER A 780 -38.16 28.76 4.63
N ASP A 781 -37.29 29.08 3.66
CA ASP A 781 -37.54 28.71 2.26
C ASP A 781 -37.36 27.20 2.06
N GLU A 782 -38.36 26.60 1.43
CA GLU A 782 -38.35 25.21 1.00
C GLU A 782 -37.45 25.03 -0.24
N LEU A 783 -37.00 23.79 -0.43
CA LEU A 783 -36.20 23.41 -1.59
C LEU A 783 -37.11 23.21 -2.81
N ASP A 784 -37.15 24.21 -3.70
CA ASP A 784 -37.98 24.16 -4.91
C ASP A 784 -37.56 22.97 -5.81
N PRO A 785 -38.49 22.06 -6.16
CA PRO A 785 -38.27 20.98 -7.13
C PRO A 785 -37.67 21.43 -8.47
N GLN A 786 -37.91 22.68 -8.88
CA GLN A 786 -37.44 23.25 -10.14
C GLN A 786 -36.03 23.86 -10.03
N GLU A 787 -35.57 24.19 -8.82
CA GLU A 787 -34.28 24.86 -8.55
C GLU A 787 -33.21 23.87 -8.04
N VAL A 788 -33.04 22.77 -8.75
CA VAL A 788 -32.03 21.74 -8.40
C VAL A 788 -30.60 22.32 -8.49
N PRO A 789 -29.75 22.15 -7.46
CA PRO A 789 -28.40 22.71 -7.47
C PRO A 789 -27.44 22.00 -8.43
N LEU A 790 -26.34 22.67 -8.76
CA LEU A 790 -25.28 22.14 -9.63
C LEU A 790 -24.23 21.37 -8.82
N GLY A 791 -23.80 20.23 -9.36
CA GLY A 791 -22.76 19.38 -8.78
C GLY A 791 -23.30 18.27 -7.89
N GLY A 792 -22.68 17.09 -7.95
CA GLY A 792 -23.23 15.88 -7.34
C GLY A 792 -23.35 15.95 -5.82
N TYR A 793 -22.39 16.58 -5.12
CA TYR A 793 -22.47 16.76 -3.67
C TYR A 793 -23.68 17.59 -3.27
N ALA A 794 -23.85 18.76 -3.90
CA ALA A 794 -24.98 19.64 -3.67
C ALA A 794 -26.32 18.96 -3.95
N GLN A 795 -26.43 18.24 -5.07
CA GLN A 795 -27.62 17.44 -5.42
C GLN A 795 -27.91 16.37 -4.37
N SER A 796 -26.90 15.67 -3.86
CA SER A 796 -27.09 14.60 -2.87
C SER A 796 -27.59 15.15 -1.53
N LYS A 797 -27.09 16.33 -1.11
CA LYS A 797 -27.56 17.00 0.10
C LYS A 797 -28.95 17.61 -0.08
N TRP A 798 -29.29 18.09 -1.28
CA TRP A 798 -30.63 18.58 -1.60
C TRP A 798 -31.68 17.47 -1.47
N VAL A 799 -31.42 16.27 -2.01
CA VAL A 799 -32.33 15.12 -1.86
C VAL A 799 -32.40 14.68 -0.39
N ALA A 800 -31.26 14.58 0.29
CA ALA A 800 -31.21 14.20 1.70
C ALA A 800 -32.01 15.16 2.59
N GLU A 801 -31.89 16.47 2.36
CA GLU A 801 -32.66 17.48 3.08
C GLU A 801 -34.17 17.34 2.82
N LYS A 802 -34.59 17.06 1.58
CA LYS A 802 -36.00 16.76 1.29
C LYS A 802 -36.52 15.54 2.06
N LEU A 803 -35.73 14.48 2.19
CA LEU A 803 -36.10 13.32 3.02
C LEU A 803 -36.30 13.70 4.49
N VAL A 804 -35.43 14.57 5.01
CA VAL A 804 -35.53 15.10 6.39
C VAL A 804 -36.79 15.97 6.53
N THR A 805 -37.09 16.83 5.57
CA THR A 805 -38.34 17.62 5.54
C THR A 805 -39.56 16.72 5.53
N MET A 806 -39.60 15.68 4.68
CA MET A 806 -40.72 14.71 4.66
C MET A 806 -40.87 13.94 5.96
N ALA A 807 -39.76 13.60 6.64
CA ALA A 807 -39.84 13.00 7.97
C ALA A 807 -40.41 13.98 9.00
N GLY A 808 -40.03 15.26 8.90
CA GLY A 808 -40.62 16.38 9.63
C GLY A 808 -42.13 16.48 9.45
N GLU A 809 -42.60 16.45 8.21
CA GLU A 809 -44.02 16.45 7.86
C GLU A 809 -44.78 15.23 8.42
N ARG A 810 -44.08 14.10 8.59
CA ARG A 810 -44.62 12.89 9.25
C ARG A 810 -44.56 12.95 10.78
N GLY A 811 -44.11 14.05 11.36
CA GLY A 811 -44.08 14.30 12.80
C GLY A 811 -42.76 13.93 13.49
N LEU A 812 -41.68 13.65 12.76
CA LEU A 812 -40.35 13.49 13.35
C LEU A 812 -39.75 14.88 13.65
N PRO A 813 -39.30 15.19 14.87
CA PRO A 813 -38.69 16.49 15.14
C PRO A 813 -37.35 16.62 14.44
N VAL A 814 -37.22 17.60 13.55
CA VAL A 814 -36.00 17.78 12.74
C VAL A 814 -35.51 19.22 12.81
N SER A 815 -34.20 19.41 12.99
CA SER A 815 -33.56 20.73 12.83
C SER A 815 -32.54 20.65 11.71
N ILE A 816 -32.60 21.56 10.75
CA ILE A 816 -31.74 21.56 9.56
C ILE A 816 -30.70 22.69 9.68
N TYR A 817 -29.41 22.36 9.66
CA TYR A 817 -28.33 23.34 9.74
C TYR A 817 -27.64 23.45 8.39
N ARG A 818 -27.97 24.44 7.57
CA ARG A 818 -27.35 24.69 6.26
C ARG A 818 -26.08 25.50 6.46
N VAL A 819 -24.94 24.82 6.42
CA VAL A 819 -23.62 25.42 6.69
C VAL A 819 -22.96 25.96 5.42
N GLY A 820 -22.39 27.15 5.52
CA GLY A 820 -21.50 27.79 4.55
C GLY A 820 -20.10 27.17 4.48
N PRO A 821 -19.18 27.76 3.72
CA PRO A 821 -17.80 27.27 3.62
C PRO A 821 -17.10 27.31 4.98
N ILE A 822 -16.63 26.15 5.44
CA ILE A 822 -15.99 26.01 6.76
C ILE A 822 -14.48 26.22 6.60
N SER A 823 -13.92 27.18 7.33
CA SER A 823 -12.47 27.43 7.42
C SER A 823 -11.85 26.83 8.68
N GLY A 824 -10.55 27.09 8.87
CA GLY A 824 -9.81 26.60 10.03
C GLY A 824 -10.34 27.13 11.37
N HIS A 825 -9.91 26.50 12.45
CA HIS A 825 -10.23 26.90 13.81
C HIS A 825 -9.71 28.32 14.09
N SER A 826 -10.57 29.19 14.62
CA SER A 826 -10.28 30.63 14.78
C SER A 826 -9.06 30.95 15.67
N ASN A 827 -8.78 30.10 16.67
CA ASN A 827 -7.67 30.28 17.63
C ASN A 827 -6.43 29.45 17.29
N THR A 828 -6.60 28.16 16.96
CA THR A 828 -5.45 27.26 16.75
C THR A 828 -4.97 27.24 15.30
N GLY A 829 -5.78 27.74 14.37
CA GLY A 829 -5.52 27.70 12.94
C GLY A 829 -5.64 26.31 12.31
N LEU A 830 -6.00 25.28 13.09
CA LEU A 830 -6.23 23.92 12.60
C LEU A 830 -7.19 23.94 11.43
N PHE A 831 -6.79 23.35 10.30
CA PHE A 831 -7.51 23.51 9.05
C PHE A 831 -7.50 22.20 8.26
N ASN A 832 -8.66 21.80 7.72
CA ASN A 832 -8.80 20.62 6.88
C ASN A 832 -7.86 20.66 5.65
N PRO A 833 -6.91 19.72 5.51
CA PRO A 833 -5.94 19.72 4.40
C PRO A 833 -6.57 19.51 3.01
N HIS A 834 -7.81 19.03 2.97
CA HIS A 834 -8.56 18.83 1.74
C HIS A 834 -9.39 20.06 1.32
N ASP A 835 -9.47 21.09 2.17
CA ASP A 835 -10.25 22.29 1.94
C ASP A 835 -9.71 23.13 0.76
N PHE A 836 -10.62 23.87 0.12
CA PHE A 836 -10.31 24.73 -1.02
C PHE A 836 -9.40 25.88 -0.61
N LEU A 837 -9.76 26.65 0.43
CA LEU A 837 -8.98 27.81 0.86
C LEU A 837 -7.62 27.38 1.41
N TYR A 838 -7.56 26.27 2.15
CA TYR A 838 -6.32 25.68 2.62
C TYR A 838 -5.32 25.45 1.47
N LYS A 839 -5.76 24.73 0.43
CA LYS A 839 -4.93 24.43 -0.74
C LYS A 839 -4.62 25.67 -1.57
N LEU A 840 -5.53 26.64 -1.60
CA LEU A 840 -5.36 27.90 -2.31
C LEU A 840 -4.22 28.74 -1.71
N ILE A 841 -4.19 28.88 -0.39
CA ILE A 841 -3.14 29.63 0.33
C ILE A 841 -1.77 29.02 0.06
N ILE A 842 -1.61 27.72 0.31
CA ILE A 842 -0.33 27.01 0.08
C ILE A 842 0.05 27.08 -1.40
N GLY A 843 -0.93 26.87 -2.27
CA GLY A 843 -0.77 26.91 -3.71
C GLY A 843 -0.23 28.22 -4.25
N TYR A 844 -0.81 29.35 -3.82
CA TYR A 844 -0.35 30.68 -4.21
C TYR A 844 1.05 30.98 -3.70
N VAL A 845 1.37 30.59 -2.47
CA VAL A 845 2.71 30.77 -1.90
C VAL A 845 3.75 29.91 -2.63
N HIS A 846 3.42 28.64 -2.91
CA HIS A 846 4.34 27.71 -3.59
C HIS A 846 4.57 28.09 -5.06
N LEU A 847 3.53 28.56 -5.75
CA LEU A 847 3.63 29.03 -7.13
C LEU A 847 4.32 30.39 -7.22
N GLY A 848 4.29 31.19 -6.14
CA GLY A 848 4.77 32.57 -6.12
C GLY A 848 3.87 33.54 -6.90
N SER A 849 2.70 33.08 -7.37
CA SER A 849 1.76 33.87 -8.14
C SER A 849 0.29 33.50 -7.86
N ALA A 850 -0.59 34.46 -8.07
CA ALA A 850 -2.04 34.32 -7.97
C ALA A 850 -2.73 35.11 -9.10
N PRO A 851 -3.92 34.69 -9.56
CA PRO A 851 -4.59 35.39 -10.65
C PRO A 851 -5.04 36.78 -10.19
N GLU A 852 -5.03 37.77 -11.08
CA GLU A 852 -5.68 39.07 -10.87
C GLU A 852 -7.21 38.89 -10.72
N GLY A 853 -7.83 39.81 -9.98
CA GLY A 853 -9.26 39.76 -9.64
C GLY A 853 -9.52 39.44 -8.16
N GLU A 854 -10.74 39.69 -7.71
CA GLU A 854 -11.13 39.48 -6.32
C GLU A 854 -12.20 38.39 -6.21
N MET A 855 -11.97 37.46 -5.28
CA MET A 855 -12.98 36.53 -4.81
C MET A 855 -13.57 37.05 -3.51
N LEU A 856 -14.87 36.80 -3.29
CA LEU A 856 -15.49 37.02 -1.99
C LEU A 856 -15.12 35.86 -1.06
N LEU A 857 -14.47 36.16 0.07
CA LEU A 857 -14.23 35.20 1.15
C LEU A 857 -15.44 35.20 2.08
N ASP A 858 -16.26 34.16 1.97
CA ASP A 858 -17.37 33.85 2.86
C ASP A 858 -17.03 32.55 3.60
N ILE A 859 -16.30 32.68 4.70
CA ILE A 859 -15.74 31.55 5.45
C ILE A 859 -16.15 31.59 6.91
N LEU A 860 -16.34 30.41 7.50
CA LEU A 860 -16.75 30.23 8.88
C LEU A 860 -15.77 29.32 9.64
N PRO A 861 -15.15 29.81 10.72
CA PRO A 861 -14.30 28.98 11.55
C PRO A 861 -15.04 27.76 12.11
N VAL A 862 -14.44 26.57 12.00
CA VAL A 862 -15.08 25.29 12.37
C VAL A 862 -15.54 25.23 13.83
N ASP A 863 -14.80 25.88 14.73
CA ASP A 863 -15.10 26.00 16.16
C ASP A 863 -16.36 26.81 16.40
N TYR A 864 -16.56 27.91 15.67
CA TYR A 864 -17.82 28.66 15.73
C TYR A 864 -19.00 27.82 15.23
N VAL A 865 -18.84 27.09 14.11
CA VAL A 865 -19.90 26.27 13.53
C VAL A 865 -20.34 25.15 14.49
N GLY A 866 -19.38 24.41 15.07
CA GLY A 866 -19.68 23.36 16.05
C GLY A 866 -20.43 23.90 17.26
N HIS A 867 -19.94 25.02 17.79
CA HIS A 867 -20.48 25.65 18.99
C HIS A 867 -21.91 26.16 18.77
N VAL A 868 -22.19 26.80 17.64
CA VAL A 868 -23.53 27.27 17.26
C VAL A 868 -24.50 26.12 17.08
N ILE A 869 -24.11 25.03 16.41
CA ILE A 869 -25.00 23.88 16.19
C ILE A 869 -25.42 23.27 17.53
N VAL A 870 -24.46 23.01 18.42
CA VAL A 870 -24.73 22.42 19.76
C VAL A 870 -25.53 23.38 20.64
N HIS A 871 -25.29 24.69 20.55
CA HIS A 871 -26.07 25.66 21.29
C HIS A 871 -27.53 25.69 20.82
N LEU A 872 -27.75 25.76 19.50
CA LEU A 872 -29.09 25.82 18.91
C LEU A 872 -29.87 24.52 19.11
N SER A 873 -29.21 23.36 19.05
CA SER A 873 -29.85 22.04 19.19
C SER A 873 -30.46 21.80 20.57
N LYS A 874 -29.87 22.40 21.63
CA LYS A 874 -30.40 22.33 23.00
C LYS A 874 -31.66 23.17 23.23
N GLN A 875 -32.04 24.02 22.28
CA GLN A 875 -33.21 24.88 22.41
C GLN A 875 -34.44 24.18 21.84
N GLY A 876 -35.45 23.88 22.66
CA GLY A 876 -36.71 23.29 22.18
C GLY A 876 -37.41 24.13 21.10
N LYS A 877 -37.21 25.46 21.10
CA LYS A 877 -37.71 26.39 20.07
C LYS A 877 -37.01 26.26 18.70
N SER A 878 -35.94 25.48 18.61
CA SER A 878 -35.16 25.22 17.39
C SER A 878 -35.60 23.95 16.66
N LEU A 879 -36.42 23.12 17.29
CA LEU A 879 -37.04 21.98 16.63
C LEU A 879 -37.93 22.47 15.48
N ASP A 880 -37.93 21.70 14.39
CA ASP A 880 -38.70 21.94 13.17
C ASP A 880 -38.35 23.26 12.46
N LYS A 881 -37.10 23.71 12.63
CA LYS A 881 -36.55 24.88 11.96
C LYS A 881 -35.30 24.56 11.17
N ALA A 882 -35.06 25.37 10.14
CA ALA A 882 -33.80 25.44 9.44
C ALA A 882 -32.99 26.68 9.86
N PHE A 883 -31.67 26.58 9.74
CA PHE A 883 -30.68 27.58 10.13
C PHE A 883 -29.64 27.74 9.04
N HIS A 884 -29.31 28.97 8.66
CA HIS A 884 -28.25 29.32 7.72
C HIS A 884 -27.04 29.78 8.52
N LEU A 885 -26.04 28.91 8.62
CA LEU A 885 -24.77 29.25 9.24
C LEU A 885 -23.88 29.79 8.13
N ILE A 886 -23.86 31.12 8.00
CA ILE A 886 -23.10 31.89 6.99
C ILE A 886 -22.39 33.06 7.67
N HIS A 887 -21.35 33.62 7.04
CA HIS A 887 -20.73 34.83 7.57
C HIS A 887 -21.59 36.05 7.21
N SER A 888 -21.93 36.88 8.20
CA SER A 888 -22.81 38.05 7.98
C SER A 888 -22.15 39.19 7.19
N GLN A 889 -20.82 39.19 7.14
CA GLN A 889 -20.00 40.20 6.47
C GLN A 889 -18.85 39.54 5.69
N PRO A 890 -19.10 38.93 4.53
CA PRO A 890 -18.02 38.36 3.72
C PRO A 890 -17.10 39.48 3.20
N VAL A 891 -15.81 39.19 3.06
CA VAL A 891 -14.78 40.20 2.73
C VAL A 891 -14.09 39.90 1.41
N SER A 892 -13.45 40.90 0.80
CA SER A 892 -12.64 40.65 -0.39
C SER A 892 -11.43 39.79 -0.05
N SER A 893 -11.09 38.86 -0.93
CA SER A 893 -9.84 38.07 -0.89
C SER A 893 -8.58 38.93 -0.89
N HIS A 894 -8.66 40.23 -1.18
CA HIS A 894 -7.54 41.16 -1.07
C HIS A 894 -6.82 41.07 0.29
N ILE A 895 -7.58 40.95 1.38
CA ILE A 895 -7.05 40.85 2.75
C ILE A 895 -6.15 39.62 2.98
N LEU A 896 -6.33 38.54 2.20
CA LEU A 896 -5.42 37.40 2.19
C LEU A 896 -4.04 37.77 1.65
N PHE A 897 -4.01 38.57 0.58
CA PHE A 897 -2.74 38.97 -0.03
C PHE A 897 -2.02 40.03 0.80
N GLU A 898 -2.74 40.95 1.44
CA GLU A 898 -2.18 41.89 2.42
C GLU A 898 -1.55 41.14 3.61
N GLU A 899 -2.18 40.06 4.08
CA GLU A 899 -1.62 39.26 5.17
C GLU A 899 -0.42 38.43 4.71
N LEU A 900 -0.49 37.79 3.53
CA LEU A 900 0.65 37.06 2.96
C LEU A 900 1.86 37.99 2.79
N GLU A 901 1.66 39.21 2.29
CA GLU A 901 2.72 40.20 2.11
C GLU A 901 3.31 40.69 3.45
N GLU A 902 2.48 40.99 4.45
CA GLU A 902 2.97 41.38 5.80
C GLU A 902 3.70 40.23 6.50
N MET A 903 3.26 39.00 6.31
CA MET A 903 3.97 37.82 6.75
C MET A 903 5.22 37.52 5.91
N GLY A 904 5.48 38.27 4.83
CA GLY A 904 6.69 38.25 3.99
C GLY A 904 6.67 37.28 2.80
N TYR A 905 5.52 36.65 2.51
CA TYR A 905 5.33 35.84 1.32
C TYR A 905 5.06 36.70 0.09
N LYS A 906 5.99 36.69 -0.88
CA LYS A 906 5.82 37.41 -2.15
C LYS A 906 4.98 36.61 -3.13
N VAL A 907 3.72 36.99 -3.31
CA VAL A 907 2.80 36.39 -4.29
C VAL A 907 2.45 37.42 -5.35
N GLN A 908 2.95 37.23 -6.57
CA GLN A 908 2.69 38.14 -7.69
C GLN A 908 1.27 37.98 -8.22
N ARG A 909 0.51 39.07 -8.30
CA ARG A 909 -0.79 39.08 -9.00
C ARG A 909 -0.55 39.23 -10.49
N ILE A 910 -0.99 38.26 -11.28
CA ILE A 910 -0.80 38.22 -12.75
C ILE A 910 -2.12 37.86 -13.46
N ALA A 911 -2.23 38.17 -14.75
CA ALA A 911 -3.42 37.85 -15.54
C ALA A 911 -3.83 36.36 -15.42
N TYR A 912 -5.13 36.09 -15.39
CA TYR A 912 -5.69 34.76 -15.11
C TYR A 912 -5.15 33.69 -16.06
N GLU A 913 -5.04 33.98 -17.36
CA GLU A 913 -4.56 33.05 -18.38
C GLU A 913 -3.09 32.69 -18.16
N GLN A 914 -2.29 33.68 -17.74
CA GLN A 914 -0.88 33.49 -17.43
C GLN A 914 -0.72 32.64 -16.18
N TRP A 915 -1.47 32.95 -15.11
CA TRP A 915 -1.50 32.15 -13.89
C TRP A 915 -1.96 30.72 -14.15
N TYR A 916 -3.03 30.54 -14.92
CA TYR A 916 -3.56 29.21 -15.26
C TYR A 916 -2.56 28.39 -16.08
N SER A 917 -1.82 29.04 -16.99
CA SER A 917 -0.73 28.38 -17.73
C SER A 917 0.41 27.93 -16.82
N GLN A 918 0.84 28.79 -15.88
CA GLN A 918 1.84 28.42 -14.87
C GLN A 918 1.35 27.25 -14.00
N LEU A 919 0.08 27.28 -13.58
CA LEU A 919 -0.54 26.20 -12.83
C LEU A 919 -0.53 24.88 -13.62
N LEU A 920 -0.84 24.89 -14.91
CA LEU A 920 -0.83 23.68 -15.74
C LEU A 920 0.58 23.12 -15.95
N GLU A 921 1.59 23.97 -16.08
CA GLU A 921 2.98 23.55 -16.21
C GLU A 921 3.50 22.91 -14.91
N VAL A 922 3.21 23.53 -13.77
CA VAL A 922 3.53 22.97 -12.45
C VAL A 922 2.75 21.68 -12.20
N ALA A 923 1.46 21.62 -12.56
CA ALA A 923 0.64 20.42 -12.46
C ALA A 923 1.16 19.23 -13.29
N LYS A 924 1.82 19.50 -14.43
CA LYS A 924 2.44 18.46 -15.29
C LYS A 924 3.75 17.93 -14.71
N ASN A 925 4.54 18.80 -14.11
CA ASN A 925 5.89 18.49 -13.65
C ASN A 925 5.97 18.12 -12.15
N SER A 926 4.95 18.51 -11.38
CA SER A 926 4.84 18.35 -9.92
C SER A 926 3.40 17.95 -9.55
N PRO A 927 3.00 16.68 -9.73
CA PRO A 927 1.65 16.22 -9.45
C PRO A 927 1.24 16.33 -7.97
N ASP A 928 2.22 16.52 -7.08
CA ASP A 928 2.02 16.74 -5.64
C ASP A 928 1.72 18.21 -5.27
N HIS A 929 1.66 19.12 -6.25
CA HIS A 929 1.39 20.52 -5.99
C HIS A 929 -0.02 20.72 -5.37
N PRO A 930 -0.19 21.54 -4.31
CA PRO A 930 -1.47 21.70 -3.60
C PRO A 930 -2.65 22.13 -4.48
N LEU A 931 -2.39 22.87 -5.57
CA LEU A 931 -3.42 23.28 -6.54
C LEU A 931 -3.78 22.21 -7.57
N TYR A 932 -3.00 21.14 -7.73
CA TYR A 932 -3.25 20.10 -8.72
C TYR A 932 -4.69 19.51 -8.62
N PRO A 933 -5.20 19.14 -7.43
CA PRO A 933 -6.56 18.63 -7.29
C PRO A 933 -7.65 19.66 -7.61
N LEU A 934 -7.31 20.95 -7.64
CA LEU A 934 -8.23 22.06 -7.89
C LEU A 934 -8.25 22.49 -9.37
N VAL A 935 -7.34 22.00 -10.21
CA VAL A 935 -7.27 22.33 -11.65
C VAL A 935 -8.62 22.20 -12.36
N PRO A 936 -9.45 21.16 -12.14
CA PRO A 936 -10.78 21.07 -12.78
C PRO A 936 -11.77 22.16 -12.37
N LEU A 937 -11.54 22.84 -11.24
CA LEU A 937 -12.35 23.97 -10.77
C LEU A 937 -11.93 25.30 -11.43
N PHE A 938 -10.84 25.28 -12.22
CA PHE A 938 -10.30 26.39 -12.98
C PHE A 938 -10.42 26.09 -14.48
N SER A 939 -10.82 27.07 -15.31
CA SER A 939 -11.11 26.85 -16.74
C SER A 939 -10.39 27.88 -17.60
N PRO A 940 -9.84 27.50 -18.77
CA PRO A 940 -9.14 28.41 -19.69
C PRO A 940 -10.05 29.51 -20.28
N ALA A 941 -11.37 29.36 -20.23
CA ALA A 941 -12.33 30.31 -20.80
C ALA A 941 -12.75 31.44 -19.85
N ARG A 942 -12.01 31.69 -18.77
CA ARG A 942 -12.36 32.70 -17.75
C ARG A 942 -11.95 34.14 -18.10
N SER A 943 -11.47 34.41 -19.33
CA SER A 943 -10.82 35.67 -19.66
C SER A 943 -11.74 36.90 -19.73
N ASP A 944 -13.01 36.81 -20.17
CA ASP A 944 -13.71 38.07 -20.51
C ASP A 944 -15.21 38.21 -20.16
N ASP A 945 -15.90 37.19 -19.63
CA ASP A 945 -17.35 37.33 -19.36
C ASP A 945 -17.81 36.86 -17.95
N ALA A 946 -16.89 36.27 -17.16
CA ALA A 946 -17.20 35.74 -15.83
C ALA A 946 -16.55 36.51 -14.67
N SER A 947 -15.63 37.46 -14.95
CA SER A 947 -15.06 38.36 -13.94
C SER A 947 -16.09 39.37 -13.38
N ALA A 948 -17.32 39.41 -13.93
CA ALA A 948 -18.40 40.30 -13.51
C ALA A 948 -19.64 39.61 -12.90
N LYS A 949 -19.67 38.28 -12.72
CA LYS A 949 -20.80 37.59 -12.07
C LYS A 949 -20.31 36.52 -11.09
N SER A 950 -19.84 36.94 -9.92
CA SER A 950 -19.96 36.10 -8.73
C SER A 950 -21.47 35.83 -8.56
N PHE A 951 -21.92 34.62 -8.88
CA PHE A 951 -23.29 34.17 -8.65
C PHE A 951 -23.50 34.02 -7.14
N ASN A 952 -23.58 35.14 -6.43
CA ASN A 952 -23.72 35.17 -4.98
C ASN A 952 -25.21 35.18 -4.66
N LEU A 953 -25.74 33.99 -4.38
CA LEU A 953 -27.02 33.87 -3.67
C LEU A 953 -26.88 34.61 -2.33
N LYS A 954 -27.86 35.47 -2.03
CA LYS A 954 -27.92 36.14 -0.73
C LYS A 954 -28.73 35.27 0.19
N PHE A 955 -28.20 34.99 1.37
CA PHE A 955 -28.87 34.21 2.39
C PHE A 955 -29.22 35.10 3.58
N ASP A 956 -30.42 34.93 4.11
CA ASP A 956 -30.81 35.42 5.42
C ASP A 956 -30.42 34.38 6.48
N CYS A 957 -30.07 34.81 7.69
CA CYS A 957 -29.72 33.95 8.83
C CYS A 957 -30.47 34.33 10.12
N TYR A 958 -31.71 34.81 9.97
CA TYR A 958 -32.55 35.33 11.05
C TYR A 958 -32.75 34.35 12.22
N ASN A 959 -33.20 33.12 11.98
CA ASN A 959 -33.34 32.07 12.99
C ASN A 959 -32.02 31.81 13.72
N THR A 960 -30.91 31.78 12.99
CA THR A 960 -29.57 31.63 13.58
C THR A 960 -29.28 32.78 14.53
N LEU A 961 -29.43 34.03 14.09
CA LEU A 961 -29.21 35.21 14.92
C LEU A 961 -30.16 35.25 16.13
N GLN A 962 -31.45 34.96 15.95
CA GLN A 962 -32.44 34.91 17.03
C GLN A 962 -32.16 33.79 18.04
N GLY A 963 -31.64 32.66 17.58
CA GLY A 963 -31.23 31.55 18.43
C GLY A 963 -29.99 31.88 19.27
N LEU A 964 -29.12 32.76 18.77
CA LEU A 964 -27.89 33.20 19.43
C LEU A 964 -28.05 34.46 20.29
N ILE A 965 -29.21 35.11 20.31
CA ILE A 965 -29.47 36.25 21.20
C ILE A 965 -29.16 35.86 22.66
N ASN A 966 -28.33 36.67 23.32
CA ASN A 966 -27.88 36.48 24.71
C ASN A 966 -27.06 35.20 24.95
N SER A 967 -26.54 34.55 23.90
CA SER A 967 -25.67 33.38 24.02
C SER A 967 -24.21 33.73 24.31
N GLY A 968 -23.77 34.94 23.91
CA GLY A 968 -22.35 35.33 23.92
C GLY A 968 -21.53 34.69 22.80
N ILE A 969 -22.19 33.99 21.85
CA ILE A 969 -21.55 33.33 20.72
C ILE A 969 -21.54 34.30 19.53
N ASP A 970 -20.37 34.86 19.23
CA ASP A 970 -20.15 35.75 18.10
C ASP A 970 -19.34 35.05 17.00
N CYS A 971 -19.72 35.29 15.74
CA CYS A 971 -18.94 34.82 14.60
C CYS A 971 -17.61 35.59 14.53
N PRO A 972 -16.44 34.90 14.55
CA PRO A 972 -15.17 35.60 14.43
C PRO A 972 -15.10 36.38 13.10
N PRO A 973 -14.64 37.64 13.11
CA PRO A 973 -14.58 38.46 11.90
C PRO A 973 -13.50 37.92 10.94
N ILE A 974 -13.79 37.95 9.63
CA ILE A 974 -12.79 37.65 8.59
C ILE A 974 -11.83 38.85 8.48
N ASN A 975 -10.80 38.86 9.33
CA ASN A 975 -9.79 39.90 9.37
C ASN A 975 -8.37 39.32 9.20
N ARG A 976 -7.39 40.23 9.16
CA ARG A 976 -5.96 39.89 9.07
C ARG A 976 -5.51 38.93 10.18
N GLN A 977 -5.99 39.10 11.40
CA GLN A 977 -5.63 38.23 12.53
C GLN A 977 -6.13 36.78 12.33
N LEU A 978 -7.34 36.57 11.79
CA LEU A 978 -7.85 35.24 11.49
C LEU A 978 -7.00 34.55 10.41
N LEU A 979 -6.69 35.27 9.33
CA LEU A 979 -5.86 34.76 8.24
C LEU A 979 -4.42 34.50 8.69
N LYS A 980 -3.86 35.37 9.52
CA LYS A 980 -2.57 35.18 10.17
C LYS A 980 -2.54 33.89 10.98
N THR A 981 -3.62 33.60 11.70
CA THR A 981 -3.74 32.37 12.50
C THR A 981 -3.70 31.13 11.59
N TYR A 982 -4.41 31.15 10.46
CA TYR A 982 -4.36 30.07 9.48
C TYR A 982 -2.99 29.92 8.83
N ILE A 983 -2.38 31.02 8.39
CA ILE A 983 -1.06 30.99 7.73
C ILE A 983 0.03 30.57 8.73
N SER A 984 -0.06 31.00 9.99
CA SER A 984 0.87 30.60 11.07
C SER A 984 0.75 29.11 11.33
N TYR A 985 -0.46 28.55 11.39
CA TYR A 985 -0.65 27.11 11.50
C TYR A 985 0.00 26.35 10.33
N LEU A 986 -0.15 26.83 9.09
CA LEU A 986 0.50 26.23 7.93
C LEU A 986 2.03 26.30 8.02
N PHE A 987 2.56 27.41 8.54
CA PHE A 987 3.98 27.60 8.76
C PHE A 987 4.53 26.66 9.85
N GLU A 988 3.90 26.60 11.01
CA GLU A 988 4.31 25.77 12.15
C GLU A 988 4.30 24.27 11.81
N ASN A 989 3.43 23.84 10.90
CA ASN A 989 3.35 22.47 10.41
C ASN A 989 4.26 22.19 9.20
N GLY A 990 5.15 23.13 8.84
CA GLY A 990 6.16 22.95 7.79
C GLY A 990 5.62 22.97 6.36
N LEU A 991 4.39 23.44 6.15
CA LEU A 991 3.74 23.51 4.83
C LEU A 991 4.12 24.78 4.06
N LEU A 992 4.52 25.82 4.79
CA LEU A 992 5.13 27.04 4.24
C LEU A 992 6.57 27.16 4.75
N LYS A 993 7.50 27.60 3.90
CA LYS A 993 8.93 27.70 4.25
C LYS A 993 9.20 28.94 5.12
N PRO A 994 10.20 28.88 6.03
CA PRO A 994 10.68 30.07 6.74
C PRO A 994 11.26 31.08 5.76
N LEU A 995 10.93 32.34 6.00
CA LEU A 995 11.51 33.46 5.29
C LEU A 995 12.89 33.70 5.90
N ASN A 996 13.94 33.50 5.11
CA ASN A 996 15.25 34.01 5.47
C ASN A 996 15.13 35.54 5.49
N ASN A 997 15.25 36.15 6.66
CA ASN A 997 15.51 37.58 6.78
C ASN A 997 16.94 37.81 6.29
N ASP A 998 17.10 38.10 5.01
CA ASP A 998 18.27 38.81 4.47
C ASP A 998 18.16 40.31 4.79
#